data_AF-A0A179B4C6-F1
#
_entry.id   AF-A0A179B4C6-F1
#
_cell.length_a   1.000
_cell.length_b   1.000
_cell.length_c   1.000
_cell.angle_alpha   90.00
_cell.angle_beta   90.00
_cell.angle_gamma   90.00
#
_symmetry.space_group_name_H-M   'P 1'
#
loop_
_entity.id
_entity.type
_entity.pdbx_description
1 polymer ?
#
loop_
_entity_poly.entity_id
_entity_poly.type
_entity_poly.pdbx_seq_one_letter_code
_entity_poly.pdbx_strand_id
1 'polypeptide(L)'
;MSYAMVSGDLALPLPEHVDFDSALVQLSHVNEALHRSQIMAGSVNPDSMTGEMVEAWKREIEKLTGAVRRVSGMVHAVGQAIDSYKCLYRQTITDVKGMQEEWDGDMRAFKVIDVLGEGATDDQKKSLKDKQFELAGRYNRRIEKLDSEAETLSKKIESILGDLAPSAGKVGAGAGRRPDRNDLGVALFGGGGILGAQTMAANAEADAADFSRLVSDVDEDGVPTKRALEEMKKKGYLDRLGTDPYFCAAVAAKINPRRMADLGRKLDARIAKSTMVTQTGLIERDQLGQHGKDLQRLYGGLGASVMVATGSVPRGLDGEAKDTWETWKGLSEGGGVSMKVKSGDETMGQWRKDYLESIKVAGREVKAVGWSSGTIIGDKRGYVHLGQMFAMGAKAHPELTFSNEFVNGKDSVMHDLLKWDREQGADYRASYGTLSQTTGKHNLATHGNYSPFDGLGSRDPVANMMYGLDGDPKVSRDFLASDVDVPGNKDPNVARYLVGSRYALSHGISSYVDHGEQLGHVVDEATSGKDAVHDPHTFTAIRGYLQGYTEGLRSGGINGTDAGQSLGAQGEPCFGAAHYGLRSWTGQILKEYTDDLARELTTPSGVESGDGAVYDVKDKRYRLVLPASLVDDMTLAKRGLFTDLAFENGVRDTNTTGLHGRPPALLELANKATQGMYRDGVEAWRIDSKYGQHVVGRYGALLSHLELAEYNADVNVGEVKDKSHSNVRGLISDLTSAIPAGKVPGGSQALQATQDAAFNKWLSLDNRAQAVSDRDNAVETIANKLTQPTPNGQYSPVDMIENEAERQNNTYGAPQMRIRTNNELRDQLPKEEGFIDETNTPKKDTTPNEQEAYQFAKHSYWTESAQKHISNVTNVEKVIKDAYDGTLRDSK
;
A
#
# COMPACT_ATOMS: atom_id res chain seq x y z
N MET A 1 -66.80 -39.07 4.51
CA MET A 1 -66.91 -37.87 5.37
C MET A 1 -68.37 -37.70 5.73
N SER A 2 -68.65 -37.61 7.02
CA SER A 2 -69.98 -37.50 7.62
C SER A 2 -70.72 -36.24 7.18
N TYR A 3 -72.04 -36.33 7.00
CA TYR A 3 -72.92 -35.17 6.84
C TYR A 3 -72.80 -34.28 8.09
N ALA A 4 -72.09 -33.16 7.97
CA ALA A 4 -72.02 -32.21 9.05
C ALA A 4 -73.31 -31.38 9.01
N MET A 5 -74.28 -31.74 9.85
CA MET A 5 -75.46 -30.91 10.13
C MET A 5 -75.07 -29.69 10.98
N VAL A 6 -74.03 -28.97 10.55
CA VAL A 6 -73.46 -27.81 11.20
C VAL A 6 -73.97 -26.55 10.51
N SER A 7 -74.09 -25.48 11.28
CA SER A 7 -74.46 -24.16 10.76
C SER A 7 -73.36 -23.61 9.83
N GLY A 8 -73.75 -22.70 8.95
CA GLY A 8 -72.87 -22.10 7.95
C GLY A 8 -71.67 -21.39 8.57
N ASP A 9 -71.84 -20.76 9.74
CA ASP A 9 -70.76 -20.11 10.49
C ASP A 9 -69.65 -21.07 10.97
N LEU A 10 -70.01 -22.31 11.30
CA LEU A 10 -69.10 -23.39 11.65
C LEU A 10 -68.48 -24.04 10.39
N ALA A 11 -69.25 -24.15 9.31
CA ALA A 11 -68.78 -24.75 8.06
C ALA A 11 -67.83 -23.84 7.27
N LEU A 12 -68.10 -22.54 7.28
CA LEU A 12 -67.44 -21.51 6.47
C LEU A 12 -67.01 -20.35 7.39
N PRO A 13 -65.94 -20.50 8.18
CA PRO A 13 -65.56 -19.50 9.19
C PRO A 13 -65.19 -18.16 8.55
N LEU A 14 -65.46 -17.06 9.27
CA LEU A 14 -65.02 -15.74 8.82
C LEU A 14 -63.50 -15.59 8.98
N PRO A 15 -62.84 -14.79 8.11
CA PRO A 15 -61.44 -14.41 8.31
C PRO A 15 -61.22 -13.71 9.66
N GLU A 16 -60.03 -13.87 10.24
CA GLU A 16 -59.67 -13.20 11.49
C GLU A 16 -59.80 -11.68 11.40
N HIS A 17 -60.19 -11.04 12.49
CA HIS A 17 -60.38 -9.59 12.56
C HIS A 17 -59.03 -8.85 12.41
N VAL A 18 -59.02 -7.83 11.55
CA VAL A 18 -57.88 -6.92 11.38
C VAL A 18 -58.36 -5.46 11.49
N ASP A 19 -57.70 -4.69 12.36
CA ASP A 19 -58.00 -3.27 12.58
C ASP A 19 -57.21 -2.36 11.62
N PHE A 20 -57.74 -2.19 10.40
CA PHE A 20 -57.14 -1.34 9.38
C PHE A 20 -57.28 0.16 9.68
N ASP A 21 -58.35 0.56 10.37
CA ASP A 21 -58.67 1.97 10.60
C ASP A 21 -57.66 2.60 11.57
N SER A 22 -57.29 1.89 12.64
CA SER A 22 -56.23 2.33 13.55
C SER A 22 -54.88 2.47 12.84
N ALA A 23 -54.50 1.51 11.98
CA ALA A 23 -53.26 1.56 11.22
C ALA A 23 -53.19 2.78 10.28
N LEU A 24 -54.28 3.07 9.56
CA LEU A 24 -54.37 4.22 8.65
C LEU A 24 -54.34 5.57 9.40
N VAL A 25 -54.98 5.64 10.57
CA VAL A 25 -54.92 6.84 11.43
C VAL A 25 -53.51 7.07 11.97
N GLN A 26 -52.79 6.02 12.36
CA GLN A 26 -51.39 6.17 12.77
C GLN A 26 -50.51 6.69 11.62
N LEU A 27 -50.70 6.18 10.41
CA LEU A 27 -49.98 6.66 9.22
C LEU A 27 -50.30 8.13 8.91
N SER A 28 -51.55 8.56 9.05
CA SER A 28 -51.93 9.96 8.82
C SER A 28 -51.32 10.90 9.86
N HIS A 29 -51.27 10.51 11.13
CA HIS A 29 -50.59 11.28 12.18
C HIS A 29 -49.09 11.44 11.92
N VAL A 30 -48.41 10.38 11.44
CA VAL A 30 -46.99 10.46 11.04
C VAL A 30 -46.82 11.45 9.90
N ASN A 31 -47.67 11.38 8.88
CA ASN A 31 -47.62 12.31 7.75
C ASN A 31 -47.86 13.76 8.19
N GLU A 32 -48.84 14.00 9.07
CA GLU A 32 -49.14 15.33 9.59
C GLU A 32 -48.00 15.89 10.45
N ALA A 33 -47.38 15.06 11.29
CA ALA A 33 -46.23 15.46 12.11
C ALA A 33 -45.03 15.89 11.25
N LEU A 34 -44.77 15.20 10.12
CA LEU A 34 -43.71 15.55 9.17
C LEU A 34 -43.93 16.94 8.54
N HIS A 35 -45.17 17.24 8.12
CA HIS A 35 -45.53 18.52 7.49
C HIS A 35 -45.58 19.69 8.49
N ARG A 36 -45.81 19.42 9.78
CA ARG A 36 -45.79 20.44 10.84
C ARG A 36 -44.39 20.78 11.38
N SER A 37 -43.34 20.14 10.87
CA SER A 37 -41.96 20.45 11.31
C SER A 37 -41.59 21.90 10.95
N GLN A 38 -40.95 22.61 11.90
CA GLN A 38 -40.58 24.03 11.77
C GLN A 38 -39.66 24.35 10.57
N ILE A 39 -39.04 23.31 10.00
CA ILE A 39 -38.17 23.35 8.83
C ILE A 39 -38.99 23.56 7.54
N MET A 40 -40.13 22.87 7.40
CA MET A 40 -41.07 23.06 6.28
C MET A 40 -41.78 24.41 6.33
N ALA A 41 -41.89 25.00 7.53
CA ALA A 41 -42.47 26.32 7.75
C ALA A 41 -41.48 27.49 7.52
N GLY A 42 -40.22 27.23 7.13
CA GLY A 42 -39.27 28.26 6.70
C GLY A 42 -38.84 29.24 7.79
N SER A 43 -38.77 28.81 9.05
CA SER A 43 -38.67 29.72 10.22
C SER A 43 -37.27 30.25 10.57
N VAL A 44 -36.25 30.03 9.75
CA VAL A 44 -34.90 30.61 10.00
C VAL A 44 -34.70 31.80 9.07
N ASN A 45 -34.40 32.98 9.64
CA ASN A 45 -34.18 34.21 8.90
C ASN A 45 -32.77 34.21 8.25
N PRO A 46 -32.65 34.06 6.92
CA PRO A 46 -31.35 34.02 6.22
C PRO A 46 -30.62 35.37 6.23
N ASP A 47 -31.31 36.47 6.57
CA ASP A 47 -30.81 37.85 6.45
C ASP A 47 -29.65 38.19 7.42
N SER A 48 -29.36 37.31 8.39
CA SER A 48 -28.23 37.45 9.32
C SER A 48 -26.98 36.67 8.90
N MET A 49 -27.06 35.88 7.83
CA MET A 49 -25.97 35.03 7.32
C MET A 49 -25.42 35.63 6.03
N THR A 50 -24.10 35.63 5.84
CA THR A 50 -23.46 36.17 4.64
C THR A 50 -22.45 35.18 4.05
N GLY A 51 -22.34 35.13 2.72
CA GLY A 51 -21.33 34.31 2.02
C GLY A 51 -21.65 32.82 2.00
N GLU A 52 -20.62 31.97 2.12
CA GLU A 52 -20.71 30.51 1.97
C GLU A 52 -21.61 29.81 2.99
N MET A 53 -21.86 30.41 4.16
CA MET A 53 -22.77 29.85 5.18
C MET A 53 -24.22 29.78 4.71
N VAL A 54 -24.71 30.77 3.95
CA VAL A 54 -26.08 30.77 3.42
C VAL A 54 -26.26 29.61 2.43
N GLU A 55 -25.26 29.38 1.58
CA GLU A 55 -25.29 28.32 0.58
C GLU A 55 -25.11 26.92 1.19
N ALA A 56 -24.37 26.79 2.31
CA ALA A 56 -24.34 25.56 3.09
C ALA A 56 -25.70 25.28 3.75
N TRP A 57 -26.30 26.27 4.40
CA TRP A 57 -27.60 26.15 5.06
C TRP A 57 -28.73 25.82 4.08
N LYS A 58 -28.81 26.49 2.93
CA LYS A 58 -29.79 26.19 1.87
C LYS A 58 -29.70 24.73 1.41
N ARG A 59 -28.48 24.24 1.14
CA ARG A 59 -28.25 22.85 0.74
C ARG A 59 -28.72 21.86 1.80
N GLU A 60 -28.48 22.13 3.08
CA GLU A 60 -28.94 21.27 4.19
C GLU A 60 -30.48 21.29 4.33
N ILE A 61 -31.13 22.45 4.17
CA ILE A 61 -32.60 22.54 4.18
C ILE A 61 -33.23 21.83 2.98
N GLU A 62 -32.64 21.95 1.79
CA GLU A 62 -33.11 21.24 0.60
C GLU A 62 -33.06 19.72 0.81
N LYS A 63 -31.98 19.21 1.43
CA LYS A 63 -31.87 17.79 1.82
C LYS A 63 -32.95 17.37 2.81
N LEU A 64 -33.14 18.13 3.88
CA LEU A 64 -34.20 17.88 4.87
C LEU A 64 -35.59 17.86 4.22
N THR A 65 -35.87 18.83 3.36
CA THR A 65 -37.14 18.94 2.63
C THR A 65 -37.35 17.77 1.68
N GLY A 66 -36.29 17.37 0.95
CA GLY A 66 -36.31 16.20 0.07
C GLY A 66 -36.61 14.91 0.82
N ALA A 67 -35.97 14.70 1.97
CA ALA A 67 -36.22 13.54 2.84
C ALA A 67 -37.66 13.50 3.35
N VAL A 68 -38.20 14.63 3.82
CA VAL A 68 -39.60 14.74 4.27
C VAL A 68 -40.57 14.39 3.15
N ARG A 69 -40.35 14.91 1.93
CA ARG A 69 -41.19 14.59 0.75
C ARG A 69 -41.13 13.10 0.41
N ARG A 70 -39.94 12.49 0.45
CA ARG A 70 -39.75 11.07 0.17
C ARG A 70 -40.51 10.19 1.17
N VAL A 71 -40.35 10.44 2.47
CA VAL A 71 -41.07 9.68 3.53
C VAL A 71 -42.58 9.88 3.41
N SER A 72 -43.05 11.11 3.16
CA SER A 72 -44.47 11.41 2.95
C SER A 72 -45.05 10.61 1.76
N GLY A 73 -44.33 10.54 0.64
CA GLY A 73 -44.72 9.73 -0.52
C GLY A 73 -44.83 8.24 -0.21
N MET A 74 -43.91 7.70 0.60
CA MET A 74 -43.95 6.30 1.01
C MET A 74 -45.10 5.99 1.97
N VAL A 75 -45.32 6.83 3.00
CA VAL A 75 -46.44 6.70 3.94
C VAL A 75 -47.76 6.70 3.17
N HIS A 76 -47.88 7.54 2.14
CA HIS A 76 -49.03 7.55 1.24
C HIS A 76 -49.17 6.23 0.46
N ALA A 77 -48.09 5.71 -0.12
CA ALA A 77 -48.09 4.44 -0.87
C ALA A 77 -48.47 3.23 0.01
N VAL A 78 -47.99 3.18 1.26
CA VAL A 78 -48.39 2.14 2.24
C VAL A 78 -49.86 2.28 2.61
N GLY A 79 -50.33 3.50 2.86
CA GLY A 79 -51.74 3.77 3.12
C GLY A 79 -52.65 3.28 1.99
N GLN A 80 -52.31 3.57 0.73
CA GLN A 80 -53.04 3.09 -0.45
C GLN A 80 -53.06 1.55 -0.54
N ALA A 81 -51.95 0.89 -0.22
CA ALA A 81 -51.86 -0.57 -0.25
C ALA A 81 -52.75 -1.22 0.82
N ILE A 82 -52.76 -0.68 2.03
CA ILE A 82 -53.62 -1.12 3.13
C ILE A 82 -55.10 -0.89 2.79
N ASP A 83 -55.46 0.29 2.26
CA ASP A 83 -56.84 0.59 1.86
C ASP A 83 -57.35 -0.35 0.76
N SER A 84 -56.49 -0.72 -0.20
CA SER A 84 -56.85 -1.68 -1.26
C SER A 84 -57.17 -3.06 -0.68
N TYR A 85 -56.34 -3.56 0.24
CA TYR A 85 -56.57 -4.85 0.90
C TYR A 85 -57.78 -4.83 1.84
N LYS A 86 -57.99 -3.73 2.56
CA LYS A 86 -59.17 -3.49 3.42
C LYS A 86 -60.48 -3.60 2.64
N CYS A 87 -60.55 -3.05 1.43
CA CYS A 87 -61.71 -3.19 0.54
C CYS A 87 -61.97 -4.66 0.18
N LEU A 88 -60.91 -5.41 -0.18
CA LEU A 88 -61.01 -6.83 -0.50
C LEU A 88 -61.47 -7.67 0.70
N TYR A 89 -60.90 -7.41 1.88
CA TYR A 89 -61.22 -8.06 3.14
C TYR A 89 -62.69 -7.85 3.54
N ARG A 90 -63.18 -6.60 3.48
CA ARG A 90 -64.59 -6.28 3.74
C ARG A 90 -65.52 -6.99 2.76
N GLN A 91 -65.15 -7.04 1.48
CA GLN A 91 -65.91 -7.79 0.48
C GLN A 91 -65.91 -9.29 0.79
N THR A 92 -64.78 -9.88 1.19
CA THR A 92 -64.70 -11.30 1.57
C THR A 92 -65.60 -11.62 2.76
N ILE A 93 -65.65 -10.77 3.79
CA ILE A 93 -66.59 -10.94 4.90
C ILE A 93 -68.03 -10.98 4.40
N THR A 94 -68.43 -10.04 3.54
CA THR A 94 -69.78 -9.99 2.97
C THR A 94 -70.08 -11.25 2.15
N ASP A 95 -69.15 -11.67 1.30
CA ASP A 95 -69.31 -12.85 0.44
C ASP A 95 -69.44 -14.13 1.28
N VAL A 96 -68.60 -14.29 2.32
CA VAL A 96 -68.65 -15.46 3.22
C VAL A 96 -69.96 -15.48 3.99
N LYS A 97 -70.44 -14.34 4.52
CA LYS A 97 -71.77 -14.27 5.16
C LYS A 97 -72.90 -14.68 4.22
N GLY A 98 -72.87 -14.23 2.96
CA GLY A 98 -73.84 -14.67 1.95
C GLY A 98 -73.79 -16.18 1.71
N MET A 99 -72.59 -16.77 1.67
CA MET A 99 -72.42 -18.23 1.54
C MET A 99 -72.88 -18.99 2.80
N GLN A 100 -72.69 -18.43 4.00
CA GLN A 100 -73.21 -18.99 5.25
C GLN A 100 -74.75 -19.02 5.23
N GLU A 101 -75.38 -17.95 4.75
CA GLU A 101 -76.85 -17.87 4.60
C GLU A 101 -77.38 -18.88 3.57
N GLU A 102 -76.70 -19.03 2.42
CA GLU A 102 -77.00 -20.07 1.42
C GLU A 102 -76.88 -21.47 2.02
N TRP A 103 -75.79 -21.74 2.74
CA TRP A 103 -75.54 -23.00 3.43
C TRP A 103 -76.65 -23.34 4.44
N ASP A 104 -77.02 -22.38 5.29
CA ASP A 104 -78.09 -22.54 6.28
C ASP A 104 -79.48 -22.64 5.64
N GLY A 105 -79.68 -21.98 4.51
CA GLY A 105 -80.88 -22.09 3.68
C GLY A 105 -81.07 -23.51 3.13
N ASP A 106 -80.03 -24.05 2.50
CA ASP A 106 -80.02 -25.41 1.96
C ASP A 106 -80.17 -26.47 3.06
N MET A 107 -79.50 -26.27 4.20
CA MET A 107 -79.64 -27.12 5.38
C MET A 107 -81.06 -27.11 5.95
N ARG A 108 -81.72 -25.95 6.02
CA ARG A 108 -83.12 -25.84 6.47
C ARG A 108 -84.08 -26.51 5.49
N ALA A 109 -83.91 -26.28 4.19
CA ALA A 109 -84.73 -26.90 3.16
C ALA A 109 -84.62 -28.44 3.21
N PHE A 110 -83.42 -28.97 3.41
CA PHE A 110 -83.19 -30.40 3.59
C PHE A 110 -83.84 -30.95 4.87
N LYS A 111 -83.71 -30.25 6.02
CA LYS A 111 -84.35 -30.66 7.28
C LYS A 111 -85.88 -30.71 7.20
N VAL A 112 -86.51 -29.79 6.46
CA VAL A 112 -87.98 -29.81 6.24
C VAL A 112 -88.41 -31.06 5.47
N ILE A 113 -87.63 -31.48 4.47
CA ILE A 113 -87.87 -32.71 3.70
C ILE A 113 -87.68 -33.96 4.58
N ASP A 114 -86.66 -33.95 5.44
CA ASP A 114 -86.32 -35.09 6.31
C ASP A 114 -87.34 -35.30 7.46
N VAL A 115 -87.95 -34.21 7.97
CA VAL A 115 -88.89 -34.23 9.11
C VAL A 115 -90.34 -34.53 8.71
N LEU A 116 -90.77 -34.26 7.46
CA LEU A 116 -92.18 -34.37 7.03
C LEU A 116 -92.64 -35.76 6.54
N GLY A 117 -91.84 -36.81 6.74
CA GLY A 117 -92.30 -38.21 6.69
C GLY A 117 -92.03 -38.94 5.37
N GLU A 118 -90.86 -39.59 5.31
CA GLU A 118 -90.52 -40.88 4.63
C GLU A 118 -88.99 -41.13 4.59
N GLY A 119 -88.18 -40.15 5.00
CA GLY A 119 -86.72 -40.20 5.02
C GLY A 119 -86.13 -39.68 3.71
N ALA A 120 -85.14 -38.77 3.79
CA ALA A 120 -84.56 -38.15 2.59
C ALA A 120 -84.00 -39.22 1.61
N THR A 121 -84.38 -39.12 0.33
CA THR A 121 -83.88 -40.03 -0.72
C THR A 121 -82.38 -39.82 -0.97
N ASP A 122 -81.72 -40.83 -1.54
CA ASP A 122 -80.29 -40.73 -1.86
C ASP A 122 -79.98 -39.57 -2.82
N ASP A 123 -80.90 -39.25 -3.74
CA ASP A 123 -80.79 -38.11 -4.65
C ASP A 123 -80.86 -36.76 -3.91
N GLN A 124 -81.71 -36.64 -2.89
CA GLN A 124 -81.81 -35.42 -2.08
C GLN A 124 -80.58 -35.21 -1.19
N LYS A 125 -80.06 -36.30 -0.61
CA LYS A 125 -78.78 -36.29 0.14
C LYS A 125 -77.61 -35.92 -0.76
N LYS A 126 -77.58 -36.46 -1.98
CA LYS A 126 -76.58 -36.11 -3.00
C LYS A 126 -76.69 -34.64 -3.41
N SER A 127 -77.89 -34.11 -3.62
CA SER A 127 -78.11 -32.71 -3.98
C SER A 127 -77.63 -31.73 -2.91
N LEU A 128 -77.92 -31.99 -1.62
CA LEU A 128 -77.38 -31.18 -0.52
C LEU A 128 -75.85 -31.22 -0.50
N LYS A 129 -75.28 -32.41 -0.67
CA LYS A 129 -73.82 -32.60 -0.70
C LYS A 129 -73.16 -31.85 -1.85
N ASP A 130 -73.75 -31.89 -3.03
CA ASP A 130 -73.23 -31.20 -4.22
C ASP A 130 -73.26 -29.67 -4.00
N LYS A 131 -74.34 -29.13 -3.40
CA LYS A 131 -74.44 -27.71 -3.03
C LYS A 131 -73.44 -27.31 -1.94
N GLN A 132 -73.29 -28.14 -0.89
CA GLN A 132 -72.28 -27.91 0.16
C GLN A 132 -70.86 -27.94 -0.42
N PHE A 133 -70.58 -28.87 -1.33
CA PHE A 133 -69.28 -28.95 -2.01
C PHE A 133 -69.03 -27.73 -2.92
N GLU A 134 -70.06 -27.26 -3.62
CA GLU A 134 -70.00 -26.04 -4.42
C GLU A 134 -69.72 -24.81 -3.55
N LEU A 135 -70.44 -24.64 -2.43
CA LEU A 135 -70.24 -23.55 -1.48
C LEU A 135 -68.86 -23.59 -0.83
N ALA A 136 -68.39 -24.77 -0.42
CA ALA A 136 -67.03 -24.94 0.08
C ALA A 136 -65.97 -24.58 -0.98
N GLY A 137 -66.21 -24.94 -2.25
CA GLY A 137 -65.35 -24.57 -3.37
C GLY A 137 -65.38 -23.07 -3.70
N ARG A 138 -66.50 -22.37 -3.51
CA ARG A 138 -66.59 -20.91 -3.61
C ARG A 138 -65.88 -20.22 -2.45
N TYR A 139 -66.05 -20.72 -1.24
CA TYR A 139 -65.37 -20.24 -0.04
C TYR A 139 -63.86 -20.38 -0.15
N ASN A 140 -63.34 -21.57 -0.46
CA ASN A 140 -61.90 -21.81 -0.57
C ASN A 140 -61.24 -20.89 -1.59
N ARG A 141 -61.84 -20.74 -2.79
CA ARG A 141 -61.35 -19.78 -3.81
C ARG A 141 -61.32 -18.34 -3.30
N ARG A 142 -62.28 -17.96 -2.44
CA ARG A 142 -62.33 -16.60 -1.89
C ARG A 142 -61.25 -16.36 -0.84
N ILE A 143 -61.00 -17.36 0.02
CA ILE A 143 -59.93 -17.33 1.03
C ILE A 143 -58.56 -17.37 0.36
N GLU A 144 -58.33 -18.25 -0.62
CA GLU A 144 -57.08 -18.31 -1.39
C GLU A 144 -56.76 -16.98 -2.07
N LYS A 145 -57.78 -16.29 -2.62
CA LYS A 145 -57.62 -14.95 -3.19
C LYS A 145 -57.27 -13.90 -2.12
N LEU A 146 -57.87 -13.98 -0.94
CA LEU A 146 -57.57 -13.08 0.17
C LEU A 146 -56.13 -13.28 0.67
N ASP A 147 -55.67 -14.52 0.75
CA ASP A 147 -54.32 -14.89 1.19
C ASP A 147 -53.24 -14.46 0.18
N SER A 148 -53.47 -14.71 -1.11
CA SER A 148 -52.58 -14.26 -2.19
C SER A 148 -52.40 -12.73 -2.22
N GLU A 149 -53.47 -11.99 -1.92
CA GLU A 149 -53.42 -10.52 -1.86
C GLU A 149 -52.80 -10.02 -0.55
N ALA A 150 -52.90 -10.78 0.54
CA ALA A 150 -52.16 -10.49 1.76
C ALA A 150 -50.65 -10.64 1.55
N GLU A 151 -50.22 -11.70 0.85
CA GLU A 151 -48.82 -11.90 0.46
C GLU A 151 -48.34 -10.76 -0.46
N THR A 152 -49.17 -10.36 -1.44
CA THR A 152 -48.88 -9.23 -2.35
C THR A 152 -48.74 -7.91 -1.59
N LEU A 153 -49.63 -7.63 -0.63
CA LEU A 153 -49.53 -6.47 0.25
C LEU A 153 -48.23 -6.50 1.05
N SER A 154 -47.89 -7.63 1.66
CA SER A 154 -46.65 -7.79 2.44
C SER A 154 -45.43 -7.48 1.58
N LYS A 155 -45.31 -8.09 0.40
CA LYS A 155 -44.21 -7.84 -0.54
C LYS A 155 -44.14 -6.38 -0.98
N LYS A 156 -45.29 -5.73 -1.18
CA LYS A 156 -45.35 -4.31 -1.56
C LYS A 156 -44.88 -3.39 -0.43
N ILE A 157 -45.28 -3.65 0.81
CA ILE A 157 -44.80 -2.92 1.99
C ILE A 157 -43.30 -3.15 2.19
N GLU A 158 -42.83 -4.39 2.04
CA GLU A 158 -41.40 -4.73 2.09
C GLU A 158 -40.59 -4.03 1.00
N SER A 159 -41.11 -3.96 -0.22
CA SER A 159 -40.49 -3.21 -1.33
C SER A 159 -40.42 -1.72 -1.04
N ILE A 160 -41.50 -1.11 -0.54
CA ILE A 160 -41.51 0.32 -0.18
C ILE A 160 -40.48 0.60 0.93
N LEU A 161 -40.38 -0.26 1.94
CA LEU A 161 -39.36 -0.14 2.99
C LEU A 161 -37.95 -0.36 2.46
N GLY A 162 -37.76 -1.34 1.56
CA GLY A 162 -36.50 -1.63 0.90
C GLY A 162 -36.01 -0.49 0.01
N ASP A 163 -36.92 0.25 -0.63
CA ASP A 163 -36.59 1.46 -1.40
C ASP A 163 -35.99 2.55 -0.51
N LEU A 164 -36.40 2.65 0.75
CA LEU A 164 -35.94 3.68 1.68
C LEU A 164 -34.57 3.37 2.25
N ALA A 165 -34.41 2.19 2.83
CA ALA A 165 -33.16 1.70 3.40
C ALA A 165 -32.89 0.31 2.80
N PRO A 166 -32.12 0.24 1.71
CA PRO A 166 -31.73 -1.03 1.12
C PRO A 166 -31.02 -1.86 2.17
N SER A 167 -31.46 -3.10 2.37
CA SER A 167 -30.82 -4.06 3.26
C SER A 167 -29.44 -4.52 2.75
N ALA A 168 -28.99 -4.03 1.60
CA ALA A 168 -27.64 -4.14 1.04
C ALA A 168 -27.37 -3.00 0.05
N GLY A 169 -26.17 -2.39 0.09
CA GLY A 169 -25.62 -1.69 -1.08
C GLY A 169 -25.37 -0.18 -1.01
N LYS A 170 -25.35 0.45 0.17
CA LYS A 170 -24.74 1.79 0.33
C LYS A 170 -23.54 1.72 1.26
N VAL A 171 -22.53 2.55 1.01
CA VAL A 171 -21.37 2.73 1.88
C VAL A 171 -21.87 3.02 3.30
N GLY A 172 -21.60 2.11 4.24
CA GLY A 172 -22.03 2.20 5.65
C GLY A 172 -23.28 1.42 6.06
N ALA A 173 -23.98 0.73 5.16
CA ALA A 173 -25.14 -0.12 5.49
C ALA A 173 -24.77 -1.62 5.44
N GLY A 174 -24.70 -2.25 6.62
CA GLY A 174 -24.39 -3.68 6.76
C GLY A 174 -25.45 -4.59 6.14
N ALA A 175 -25.01 -5.57 5.33
CA ALA A 175 -25.92 -6.47 4.62
C ALA A 175 -26.64 -7.45 5.56
N GLY A 176 -27.99 -7.48 5.56
CA GLY A 176 -28.76 -8.61 6.14
C GLY A 176 -29.47 -8.39 7.49
N ARG A 177 -29.55 -7.16 8.01
CA ARG A 177 -30.41 -6.79 9.16
C ARG A 177 -31.65 -6.01 8.73
N ARG A 178 -32.73 -6.06 9.53
CA ARG A 178 -33.84 -5.08 9.38
C ARG A 178 -33.27 -3.69 9.72
N PRO A 179 -33.46 -2.67 8.86
CA PRO A 179 -32.96 -1.32 9.11
C PRO A 179 -33.48 -0.77 10.44
N ASP A 180 -32.58 -0.22 11.27
CA ASP A 180 -32.96 0.49 12.49
C ASP A 180 -33.14 2.00 12.25
N ARG A 181 -33.41 2.78 13.31
CA ARG A 181 -33.62 4.23 13.22
C ARG A 181 -32.39 4.95 12.65
N ASN A 182 -31.18 4.50 12.95
CA ASN A 182 -29.96 5.13 12.48
C ASN A 182 -29.68 4.78 11.03
N ASP A 183 -29.96 3.54 10.61
CA ASP A 183 -29.92 3.13 9.19
C ASP A 183 -30.87 3.99 8.34
N LEU A 184 -32.09 4.22 8.85
CA LEU A 184 -33.07 5.12 8.22
C LEU A 184 -32.55 6.56 8.17
N GLY A 185 -31.86 7.02 9.23
CA GLY A 185 -31.19 8.31 9.26
C GLY A 185 -30.15 8.43 8.15
N VAL A 186 -29.24 7.46 8.03
CA VAL A 186 -28.20 7.42 6.99
C VAL A 186 -28.83 7.36 5.59
N ALA A 187 -29.90 6.61 5.41
CA ALA A 187 -30.55 6.50 4.11
C ALA A 187 -31.26 7.80 3.66
N LEU A 188 -31.73 8.59 4.62
CA LEU A 188 -32.42 9.86 4.38
C LEU A 188 -31.48 11.06 4.31
N PHE A 189 -30.45 11.08 5.14
CA PHE A 189 -29.60 12.24 5.37
C PHE A 189 -28.12 11.98 5.09
N GLY A 190 -27.70 10.71 4.97
CA GLY A 190 -26.33 10.34 4.64
C GLY A 190 -25.89 10.86 3.27
N GLY A 191 -24.57 11.02 3.12
CA GLY A 191 -23.95 11.77 2.01
C GLY A 191 -23.49 13.17 2.44
N GLY A 192 -22.61 13.79 1.66
CA GLY A 192 -21.77 14.93 2.08
C GLY A 192 -22.46 16.11 2.81
N GLY A 193 -21.70 16.97 3.49
CA GLY A 193 -22.25 18.04 4.34
C GLY A 193 -22.39 17.63 5.81
N ILE A 194 -22.77 18.57 6.67
CA ILE A 194 -22.69 18.43 8.14
C ILE A 194 -23.78 17.48 8.66
N LEU A 195 -25.03 17.60 8.20
CA LEU A 195 -26.13 16.76 8.69
C LEU A 195 -25.89 15.28 8.36
N GLY A 196 -25.44 15.01 7.14
CA GLY A 196 -25.13 13.66 6.70
C GLY A 196 -23.93 13.07 7.42
N ALA A 197 -22.85 13.85 7.59
CA ALA A 197 -21.69 13.41 8.37
C ALA A 197 -22.04 13.12 9.84
N GLN A 198 -22.88 13.93 10.47
CA GLN A 198 -23.34 13.71 11.85
C GLN A 198 -24.22 12.46 11.98
N THR A 199 -25.03 12.20 10.97
CA THR A 199 -25.91 11.03 10.92
C THR A 199 -25.09 9.74 10.71
N MET A 200 -24.09 9.79 9.82
CA MET A 200 -23.12 8.72 9.60
C MET A 200 -22.30 8.44 10.88
N ALA A 201 -21.84 9.50 11.55
CA ALA A 201 -21.12 9.41 12.83
C ALA A 201 -21.95 8.74 13.93
N ALA A 202 -23.20 9.17 14.14
CA ALA A 202 -24.08 8.58 15.14
C ALA A 202 -24.39 7.10 14.87
N ASN A 203 -24.60 6.74 13.60
CA ASN A 203 -24.79 5.35 13.20
C ASN A 203 -23.54 4.52 13.47
N ALA A 204 -22.37 5.02 13.05
CA ALA A 204 -21.08 4.38 13.27
C ALA A 204 -20.78 4.16 14.76
N GLU A 205 -21.12 5.10 15.65
CA GLU A 205 -20.96 4.95 17.10
C GLU A 205 -21.80 3.81 17.67
N ALA A 206 -23.06 3.70 17.24
CA ALA A 206 -23.96 2.65 17.69
C ALA A 206 -23.47 1.28 17.23
N ASP A 207 -23.10 1.17 15.95
CA ASP A 207 -22.56 -0.06 15.38
C ASP A 207 -21.20 -0.44 16.00
N ALA A 208 -20.31 0.52 16.25
CA ALA A 208 -19.02 0.28 16.89
C ALA A 208 -19.17 -0.20 18.34
N ALA A 209 -20.21 0.26 19.05
CA ALA A 209 -20.52 -0.22 20.39
C ALA A 209 -20.97 -1.70 20.37
N ASP A 210 -21.86 -2.08 19.45
CA ASP A 210 -22.26 -3.49 19.31
C ASP A 210 -21.10 -4.35 18.79
N PHE A 211 -20.32 -3.86 17.83
CA PHE A 211 -19.12 -4.52 17.34
C PHE A 211 -18.11 -4.78 18.47
N SER A 212 -17.81 -3.78 19.30
CA SER A 212 -16.93 -3.95 20.48
C SER A 212 -17.50 -4.99 21.46
N ARG A 213 -18.82 -5.06 21.63
CA ARG A 213 -19.47 -6.11 22.46
C ARG A 213 -19.24 -7.50 21.86
N LEU A 214 -19.41 -7.66 20.55
CA LEU A 214 -19.16 -8.92 19.84
C LEU A 214 -17.67 -9.32 19.88
N VAL A 215 -16.73 -8.38 19.77
CA VAL A 215 -15.28 -8.65 19.93
C VAL A 215 -14.96 -9.11 21.35
N SER A 216 -15.76 -8.71 22.33
CA SER A 216 -15.61 -9.10 23.73
C SER A 216 -16.33 -10.40 24.09
N ASP A 217 -17.15 -10.94 23.18
CA ASP A 217 -17.79 -12.26 23.31
C ASP A 217 -16.76 -13.32 22.90
N VAL A 218 -15.95 -13.72 23.87
CA VAL A 218 -14.76 -14.55 23.68
C VAL A 218 -14.93 -15.98 24.21
N ASP A 219 -14.16 -16.90 23.63
CA ASP A 219 -14.04 -18.28 24.10
C ASP A 219 -13.05 -18.42 25.28
N GLU A 220 -12.72 -19.66 25.64
CA GLU A 220 -11.79 -20.00 26.72
C GLU A 220 -10.34 -19.48 26.50
N ASP A 221 -9.94 -19.25 25.25
CA ASP A 221 -8.63 -18.69 24.91
C ASP A 221 -8.66 -17.15 24.82
N GLY A 222 -9.82 -16.54 25.07
CA GLY A 222 -10.01 -15.11 25.07
C GLY A 222 -10.07 -14.50 23.67
N VAL A 223 -10.35 -15.30 22.63
CA VAL A 223 -10.57 -14.84 21.26
C VAL A 223 -12.07 -14.85 20.91
N PRO A 224 -12.55 -13.98 20.00
CA PRO A 224 -13.98 -13.91 19.65
C PRO A 224 -14.58 -15.26 19.25
N THR A 225 -15.77 -15.59 19.77
CA THR A 225 -16.44 -16.87 19.46
C THR A 225 -16.86 -16.96 18.00
N LYS A 226 -16.99 -18.19 17.47
CA LYS A 226 -17.53 -18.42 16.11
C LYS A 226 -18.90 -17.76 15.92
N ARG A 227 -19.78 -17.80 16.93
CA ARG A 227 -21.10 -17.16 16.89
C ARG A 227 -20.97 -15.64 16.77
N ALA A 228 -20.07 -15.02 17.54
CA ALA A 228 -19.84 -13.58 17.48
C ALA A 228 -19.34 -13.16 16.09
N LEU A 229 -18.40 -13.90 15.50
CA LEU A 229 -17.90 -13.61 14.15
C LEU A 229 -18.94 -13.79 13.05
N GLU A 230 -19.77 -14.85 13.12
CA GLU A 230 -20.88 -15.02 12.17
C GLU A 230 -21.89 -13.88 12.29
N GLU A 231 -22.15 -13.40 13.51
CA GLU A 231 -23.00 -12.22 13.71
C GLU A 231 -22.35 -10.93 13.16
N MET A 232 -21.03 -10.73 13.33
CA MET A 232 -20.32 -9.60 12.72
C MET A 232 -20.39 -9.62 11.20
N LYS A 233 -20.23 -10.80 10.58
CA LYS A 233 -20.38 -10.99 9.12
C LYS A 233 -21.80 -10.71 8.66
N LYS A 234 -22.79 -11.28 9.35
CA LYS A 234 -24.22 -11.07 9.06
C LYS A 234 -24.62 -9.59 9.23
N LYS A 235 -23.89 -8.82 10.02
CA LYS A 235 -24.10 -7.37 10.16
C LYS A 235 -23.23 -6.54 9.21
N GLY A 236 -22.43 -7.15 8.35
CA GLY A 236 -21.51 -6.46 7.43
C GLY A 236 -20.42 -5.65 8.12
N TYR A 237 -20.16 -5.86 9.42
CA TYR A 237 -19.18 -5.06 10.16
C TYR A 237 -17.76 -5.29 9.66
N LEU A 238 -17.42 -6.52 9.30
CA LEU A 238 -16.08 -6.86 8.78
C LEU A 238 -15.79 -6.21 7.43
N ASP A 239 -16.83 -5.93 6.61
CA ASP A 239 -16.67 -5.29 5.30
C ASP A 239 -16.47 -3.77 5.41
N ARG A 240 -16.88 -3.16 6.53
CA ARG A 240 -16.76 -1.73 6.83
C ARG A 240 -15.40 -1.33 7.40
N LEU A 241 -14.65 -2.30 7.92
CA LEU A 241 -13.28 -2.09 8.41
C LEU A 241 -12.39 -1.74 7.22
N GLY A 242 -11.71 -0.59 7.25
CA GLY A 242 -10.90 -0.07 6.15
C GLY A 242 -11.66 0.72 5.06
N THR A 243 -12.98 0.58 4.96
CA THR A 243 -13.77 1.16 3.84
C THR A 243 -14.74 2.27 4.26
N ASP A 244 -15.18 2.28 5.53
CA ASP A 244 -16.07 3.29 6.09
C ASP A 244 -15.32 4.15 7.12
N PRO A 245 -15.00 5.43 6.81
CA PRO A 245 -14.19 6.26 7.68
C PRO A 245 -14.83 6.55 9.04
N TYR A 246 -16.16 6.68 9.09
CA TYR A 246 -16.89 6.95 10.33
C TYR A 246 -16.86 5.73 11.24
N PHE A 247 -17.12 4.55 10.67
CA PHE A 247 -17.06 3.29 11.42
C PHE A 247 -15.66 2.96 11.91
N CYS A 248 -14.64 3.15 11.07
CA CYS A 248 -13.24 2.92 11.44
C CYS A 248 -12.83 3.79 12.64
N ALA A 249 -13.13 5.09 12.60
CA ALA A 249 -12.83 6.00 13.71
C ALA A 249 -13.60 5.62 14.98
N ALA A 250 -14.87 5.25 14.87
CA ALA A 250 -15.67 4.81 16.02
C ALA A 250 -15.16 3.50 16.62
N VAL A 251 -14.75 2.53 15.80
CA VAL A 251 -14.17 1.24 16.24
C VAL A 251 -12.85 1.48 16.97
N ALA A 252 -11.94 2.28 16.40
CA ALA A 252 -10.67 2.65 17.03
C ALA A 252 -10.90 3.30 18.40
N ALA A 253 -11.92 4.13 18.54
CA ALA A 253 -12.30 4.74 19.81
C ALA A 253 -12.76 3.74 20.88
N LYS A 254 -13.52 2.70 20.49
CA LYS A 254 -14.09 1.69 21.41
C LYS A 254 -13.10 0.58 21.74
N ILE A 255 -12.21 0.25 20.82
CA ILE A 255 -11.22 -0.81 20.94
C ILE A 255 -9.84 -0.17 20.88
N ASN A 256 -9.35 0.30 22.03
CA ASN A 256 -8.07 1.00 22.10
C ASN A 256 -6.87 0.10 21.73
N PRO A 257 -5.69 0.69 21.46
CA PRO A 257 -4.52 -0.07 21.01
C PRO A 257 -4.04 -1.14 21.99
N ARG A 258 -4.22 -0.94 23.31
CA ARG A 258 -3.89 -1.96 24.31
C ARG A 258 -4.77 -3.20 24.18
N ARG A 259 -6.09 -3.02 23.98
CA ARG A 259 -7.03 -4.12 23.71
C ARG A 259 -6.69 -4.82 22.40
N MET A 260 -6.30 -4.06 21.36
CA MET A 260 -5.88 -4.62 20.08
C MET A 260 -4.61 -5.49 20.21
N ALA A 261 -3.59 -4.98 20.90
CA ALA A 261 -2.35 -5.73 21.16
C ALA A 261 -2.60 -6.99 22.01
N ASP A 262 -3.49 -6.92 23.00
CA ASP A 262 -3.89 -8.08 23.81
C ASP A 262 -4.66 -9.13 23.01
N LEU A 263 -5.56 -8.70 22.12
CA LEU A 263 -6.25 -9.59 21.20
C LEU A 263 -5.24 -10.30 20.26
N GLY A 264 -4.30 -9.56 19.68
CA GLY A 264 -3.23 -10.12 18.86
C GLY A 264 -2.43 -11.21 19.58
N ARG A 265 -2.06 -10.94 20.84
CA ARG A 265 -1.37 -11.91 21.69
C ARG A 265 -2.15 -13.20 21.89
N LYS A 266 -3.46 -13.10 22.12
CA LYS A 266 -4.34 -14.26 22.30
C LYS A 266 -4.55 -15.03 21.00
N LEU A 267 -4.68 -14.33 19.88
CA LEU A 267 -4.76 -14.92 18.54
C LEU A 267 -3.48 -15.69 18.20
N ASP A 268 -2.31 -15.08 18.41
CA ASP A 268 -1.00 -15.72 18.21
C ASP A 268 -0.92 -17.02 19.03
N ALA A 269 -1.30 -16.97 20.31
CA ALA A 269 -1.28 -18.15 21.19
C ALA A 269 -2.29 -19.23 20.74
N ARG A 270 -3.48 -18.84 20.30
CA ARG A 270 -4.54 -19.76 19.84
C ARG A 270 -4.14 -20.47 18.55
N ILE A 271 -3.68 -19.71 17.55
CA ILE A 271 -3.28 -20.27 16.25
C ILE A 271 -2.06 -21.17 16.43
N ALA A 272 -1.08 -20.77 17.26
CA ALA A 272 0.08 -21.60 17.56
C ALA A 272 -0.28 -22.94 18.22
N LYS A 273 -1.31 -23.00 19.09
CA LYS A 273 -1.81 -24.27 19.65
C LYS A 273 -2.41 -25.21 18.59
N SER A 274 -2.89 -24.67 17.48
CA SER A 274 -3.50 -25.44 16.38
C SER A 274 -2.49 -26.00 15.38
N THR A 275 -1.22 -25.57 15.41
CA THR A 275 -0.16 -26.02 14.48
C THR A 275 0.78 -27.03 15.15
N MET A 276 0.90 -28.26 14.63
CA MET A 276 1.91 -29.26 15.06
C MET A 276 2.98 -29.42 13.98
N VAL A 277 4.26 -29.26 14.32
CA VAL A 277 5.37 -29.53 13.38
C VAL A 277 5.93 -30.94 13.61
N THR A 278 6.03 -31.73 12.53
CA THR A 278 6.72 -33.03 12.55
C THR A 278 8.04 -32.95 11.78
N GLN A 279 8.95 -33.90 12.02
CA GLN A 279 10.26 -33.99 11.34
C GLN A 279 10.19 -34.05 9.79
N THR A 280 9.01 -34.30 9.23
CA THR A 280 8.79 -34.46 7.78
C THR A 280 7.95 -33.35 7.14
N GLY A 281 7.58 -32.30 7.89
CA GLY A 281 6.82 -31.16 7.36
C GLY A 281 5.79 -30.57 8.33
N LEU A 282 5.24 -29.41 7.95
CA LEU A 282 4.06 -28.83 8.56
C LEU A 282 2.89 -29.80 8.37
N ILE A 283 2.32 -30.29 9.46
CA ILE A 283 0.97 -30.87 9.40
C ILE A 283 0.06 -29.73 9.85
N GLU A 284 -0.62 -29.10 8.90
CA GLU A 284 -1.81 -28.31 9.21
C GLU A 284 -2.77 -29.23 9.94
N ARG A 285 -2.87 -29.05 11.25
CA ARG A 285 -4.07 -29.47 11.95
C ARG A 285 -5.07 -28.37 11.64
N ASP A 286 -5.80 -28.52 10.54
CA ASP A 286 -6.95 -27.68 10.19
C ASP A 286 -8.03 -27.83 11.28
N GLN A 287 -7.78 -27.31 12.48
CA GLN A 287 -8.70 -27.34 13.61
C GLN A 287 -9.51 -26.05 13.70
N LEU A 288 -9.01 -24.96 13.10
CA LEU A 288 -9.71 -23.67 13.06
C LEU A 288 -10.42 -23.43 11.73
N GLY A 289 -9.96 -23.98 10.60
CA GLY A 289 -10.58 -23.81 9.28
C GLY A 289 -11.03 -22.38 9.00
N GLN A 290 -12.30 -22.24 8.62
CA GLN A 290 -12.90 -20.93 8.35
C GLN A 290 -12.86 -19.98 9.55
N HIS A 291 -12.97 -20.49 10.78
CA HIS A 291 -12.94 -19.66 11.98
C HIS A 291 -11.59 -18.96 12.16
N GLY A 292 -10.48 -19.61 11.82
CA GLY A 292 -9.15 -18.98 11.82
C GLY A 292 -9.03 -17.85 10.80
N LYS A 293 -9.53 -18.07 9.58
CA LYS A 293 -9.58 -17.04 8.52
C LYS A 293 -10.43 -15.84 8.91
N ASP A 294 -11.53 -16.07 9.60
CA ASP A 294 -12.41 -14.99 10.08
C ASP A 294 -11.76 -14.17 11.20
N LEU A 295 -11.03 -14.81 12.11
CA LEU A 295 -10.24 -14.12 13.14
C LEU A 295 -9.10 -13.29 12.52
N GLN A 296 -8.41 -13.84 11.52
CA GLN A 296 -7.41 -13.10 10.74
C GLN A 296 -8.02 -11.88 10.05
N ARG A 297 -9.18 -12.04 9.42
CA ARG A 297 -9.91 -10.96 8.76
C ARG A 297 -10.34 -9.87 9.75
N LEU A 298 -10.84 -10.24 10.92
CA LEU A 298 -11.14 -9.30 11.99
C LEU A 298 -9.88 -8.52 12.42
N TYR A 299 -8.77 -9.22 12.64
CA TYR A 299 -7.54 -8.60 13.11
C TYR A 299 -6.93 -7.64 12.09
N GLY A 300 -6.86 -8.05 10.82
CA GLY A 300 -6.45 -7.16 9.72
C GLY A 300 -7.40 -5.97 9.55
N GLY A 301 -8.71 -6.18 9.64
CA GLY A 301 -9.69 -5.10 9.59
C GLY A 301 -9.53 -4.08 10.73
N LEU A 302 -9.19 -4.51 11.95
CA LEU A 302 -8.82 -3.58 13.03
C LEU A 302 -7.58 -2.76 12.68
N GLY A 303 -6.57 -3.38 12.05
CA GLY A 303 -5.39 -2.70 11.52
C GLY A 303 -5.74 -1.61 10.51
N ALA A 304 -6.52 -1.95 9.49
CA ALA A 304 -6.99 -1.00 8.48
C ALA A 304 -7.85 0.13 9.10
N SER A 305 -8.68 -0.20 10.09
CA SER A 305 -9.49 0.79 10.80
C SER A 305 -8.64 1.80 11.56
N VAL A 306 -7.52 1.36 12.15
CA VAL A 306 -6.56 2.28 12.78
C VAL A 306 -5.89 3.15 11.74
N MET A 307 -5.41 2.60 10.61
CA MET A 307 -4.81 3.39 9.53
C MET A 307 -5.73 4.55 9.13
N VAL A 308 -7.01 4.25 8.87
CA VAL A 308 -8.05 5.23 8.56
C VAL A 308 -8.29 6.22 9.69
N ALA A 309 -8.44 5.74 10.92
CA ALA A 309 -8.68 6.60 12.09
C ALA A 309 -7.54 7.59 12.34
N THR A 310 -6.30 7.18 12.04
CA THR A 310 -5.09 8.00 12.15
C THR A 310 -4.84 8.90 10.95
N GLY A 311 -5.74 8.91 9.94
CA GLY A 311 -5.71 9.87 8.84
C GLY A 311 -5.45 9.29 7.46
N SER A 312 -5.32 7.97 7.31
CA SER A 312 -5.22 7.34 5.99
C SER A 312 -6.48 7.61 5.17
N VAL A 313 -6.29 7.86 3.87
CA VAL A 313 -7.36 7.96 2.88
C VAL A 313 -7.07 6.96 1.77
N PRO A 314 -8.02 6.09 1.39
CA PRO A 314 -7.84 5.17 0.27
C PRO A 314 -7.45 5.89 -1.02
N ARG A 315 -6.51 5.31 -1.76
CA ARG A 315 -6.14 5.76 -3.10
C ARG A 315 -7.17 5.28 -4.13
N GLY A 316 -7.29 6.03 -5.23
CA GLY A 316 -8.16 5.65 -6.35
C GLY A 316 -9.66 5.82 -6.09
N LEU A 317 -10.06 6.58 -5.07
CA LEU A 317 -11.47 6.86 -4.80
C LEU A 317 -12.14 7.64 -5.94
N ASP A 318 -13.34 7.24 -6.31
CA ASP A 318 -14.20 7.90 -7.28
C ASP A 318 -15.65 8.07 -6.76
N GLY A 319 -16.43 8.86 -7.50
CA GLY A 319 -17.87 9.07 -7.25
C GLY A 319 -18.25 9.38 -5.80
N GLU A 320 -19.30 8.70 -5.32
CA GLU A 320 -19.88 8.87 -3.98
C GLU A 320 -18.90 8.49 -2.85
N ALA A 321 -18.00 7.54 -3.11
CA ALA A 321 -16.98 7.16 -2.14
C ALA A 321 -16.03 8.33 -1.89
N LYS A 322 -15.51 8.95 -2.95
CA LYS A 322 -14.66 10.14 -2.85
C LYS A 322 -15.33 11.26 -2.06
N ASP A 323 -16.57 11.61 -2.38
CA ASP A 323 -17.32 12.67 -1.69
C ASP A 323 -17.49 12.39 -0.19
N THR A 324 -17.72 11.12 0.17
CA THR A 324 -17.86 10.67 1.56
C THR A 324 -16.56 10.86 2.34
N TRP A 325 -15.43 10.45 1.75
CA TRP A 325 -14.10 10.57 2.33
C TRP A 325 -13.64 12.02 2.45
N GLU A 326 -13.88 12.84 1.43
CA GLU A 326 -13.58 14.29 1.47
C GLU A 326 -14.41 15.01 2.52
N THR A 327 -15.69 14.69 2.64
CA THR A 327 -16.56 15.23 3.70
C THR A 327 -16.06 14.84 5.09
N TRP A 328 -15.75 13.55 5.30
CA TRP A 328 -15.19 13.07 6.56
C TRP A 328 -13.90 13.82 6.92
N LYS A 329 -12.97 13.90 5.98
CA LYS A 329 -11.68 14.57 6.19
C LYS A 329 -11.88 16.04 6.55
N GLY A 330 -12.60 16.79 5.71
CA GLY A 330 -12.82 18.23 5.91
C GLY A 330 -13.51 18.56 7.22
N LEU A 331 -14.55 17.81 7.61
CA LEU A 331 -15.27 18.08 8.84
C LEU A 331 -14.56 17.55 10.10
N SER A 332 -13.81 16.45 10.00
CA SER A 332 -13.02 15.96 11.14
C SER A 332 -11.82 16.86 11.43
N GLU A 333 -11.22 17.47 10.41
CA GLU A 333 -10.15 18.47 10.59
C GLU A 333 -10.70 19.83 11.05
N GLY A 334 -11.88 20.23 10.55
CA GLY A 334 -12.54 21.50 10.89
C GLY A 334 -13.40 21.48 12.15
N GLY A 335 -13.52 20.35 12.85
CA GLY A 335 -14.33 20.22 14.07
C GLY A 335 -15.86 20.18 13.85
N GLY A 336 -16.32 19.97 12.61
CA GLY A 336 -17.73 19.94 12.23
C GLY A 336 -18.45 18.60 12.48
N VAL A 337 -17.70 17.52 12.71
CA VAL A 337 -18.24 16.21 13.11
C VAL A 337 -18.06 16.02 14.61
N SER A 338 -19.17 15.84 15.32
CA SER A 338 -19.19 15.51 16.75
C SER A 338 -19.33 14.01 16.90
N MET A 339 -18.21 13.32 17.01
CA MET A 339 -18.20 11.94 17.47
C MET A 339 -17.85 11.89 18.96
N LYS A 340 -18.54 11.03 19.72
CA LYS A 340 -18.24 10.73 21.13
C LYS A 340 -17.04 9.78 21.19
N VAL A 341 -15.88 10.28 20.78
CA VAL A 341 -14.64 9.49 20.68
C VAL A 341 -13.97 9.31 22.05
N LYS A 342 -14.35 10.15 23.03
CA LYS A 342 -14.27 9.98 24.50
C LYS A 342 -15.30 10.94 25.14
N SER A 343 -15.54 10.86 26.45
CA SER A 343 -16.44 11.81 27.13
C SER A 343 -15.83 13.21 27.19
N GLY A 344 -16.33 14.15 26.40
CA GLY A 344 -15.98 15.58 26.50
C GLY A 344 -15.92 16.30 25.15
N ASP A 345 -15.86 17.63 25.21
CA ASP A 345 -15.82 18.59 24.09
C ASP A 345 -14.50 18.55 23.26
N GLU A 346 -13.84 17.39 23.19
CA GLU A 346 -12.54 17.22 22.54
C GLU A 346 -12.67 17.14 21.02
N THR A 347 -11.80 17.84 20.28
CA THR A 347 -11.81 17.81 18.81
C THR A 347 -11.23 16.49 18.29
N MET A 348 -11.69 16.05 17.11
CA MET A 348 -11.14 14.87 16.43
C MET A 348 -9.62 14.94 16.23
N GLY A 349 -9.08 16.14 15.99
CA GLY A 349 -7.64 16.37 15.86
C GLY A 349 -6.86 16.11 17.15
N GLN A 350 -7.40 16.51 18.31
CA GLN A 350 -6.77 16.19 19.60
C GLN A 350 -6.88 14.71 19.93
N TRP A 351 -8.06 14.11 19.68
CA TRP A 351 -8.25 12.68 19.89
C TRP A 351 -7.27 11.84 19.06
N ARG A 352 -7.01 12.20 17.78
CA ARG A 352 -6.04 11.49 16.94
C ARG A 352 -4.64 11.52 17.54
N LYS A 353 -4.20 12.66 18.08
CA LYS A 353 -2.89 12.79 18.74
C LYS A 353 -2.80 11.88 19.97
N ASP A 354 -3.81 11.95 20.83
CA ASP A 354 -3.93 11.07 22.00
C ASP A 354 -3.98 9.59 21.62
N TYR A 355 -4.60 9.29 20.47
CA TYR A 355 -4.68 7.93 19.95
C TYR A 355 -3.31 7.42 19.46
N LEU A 356 -2.56 8.21 18.69
CA LEU A 356 -1.19 7.90 18.27
C LEU A 356 -0.28 7.66 19.49
N GLU A 357 -0.37 8.51 20.52
CA GLU A 357 0.33 8.32 21.80
C GLU A 357 -0.07 6.99 22.46
N SER A 358 -1.36 6.65 22.45
CA SER A 358 -1.83 5.38 23.02
C SER A 358 -1.32 4.15 22.25
N ILE A 359 -1.05 4.27 20.94
CA ILE A 359 -0.40 3.22 20.14
C ILE A 359 1.04 3.03 20.61
N LYS A 360 1.81 4.12 20.77
CA LYS A 360 3.20 4.07 21.29
C LYS A 360 3.25 3.43 22.67
N VAL A 361 2.39 3.88 23.58
CA VAL A 361 2.26 3.33 24.93
C VAL A 361 1.95 1.83 24.89
N ALA A 362 0.98 1.40 24.08
CA ALA A 362 0.63 -0.02 23.94
C ALA A 362 1.78 -0.83 23.32
N GLY A 363 2.45 -0.28 22.30
CA GLY A 363 3.59 -0.88 21.61
C GLY A 363 4.74 -1.18 22.57
N ARG A 364 5.03 -0.24 23.47
CA ARG A 364 6.08 -0.31 24.49
C ARG A 364 5.70 -1.06 25.78
N GLU A 365 4.43 -1.45 25.97
CA GLU A 365 3.86 -1.85 27.28
C GLU A 365 4.48 -3.10 27.94
N VAL A 366 5.42 -3.82 27.31
CA VAL A 366 6.03 -5.01 27.95
C VAL A 366 7.51 -5.15 27.60
N LYS A 367 8.37 -5.30 28.63
CA LYS A 367 9.75 -5.80 28.46
C LYS A 367 9.72 -7.32 28.25
N ALA A 368 10.61 -7.84 27.41
CA ALA A 368 10.73 -9.25 27.08
C ALA A 368 10.62 -10.16 28.33
N VAL A 369 9.76 -11.18 28.27
CA VAL A 369 9.70 -12.20 29.33
C VAL A 369 10.83 -13.18 29.09
N GLY A 370 11.62 -13.46 30.14
CA GLY A 370 12.72 -14.42 30.09
C GLY A 370 12.26 -15.79 29.59
N TRP A 371 13.17 -16.46 28.87
CA TRP A 371 13.00 -17.77 28.24
C TRP A 371 12.42 -18.81 29.22
N SER A 372 11.16 -19.18 29.04
CA SER A 372 10.60 -20.38 29.66
C SER A 372 10.13 -21.32 28.55
N SER A 373 10.89 -22.40 28.36
CA SER A 373 10.56 -23.59 27.58
C SER A 373 10.14 -23.36 26.12
N GLY A 374 11.12 -23.17 25.22
CA GLY A 374 11.16 -23.78 23.88
C GLY A 374 10.00 -23.56 22.89
N THR A 375 9.08 -22.63 23.14
CA THR A 375 7.94 -22.38 22.24
C THR A 375 7.71 -20.87 22.05
N ILE A 376 7.42 -20.48 20.80
CA ILE A 376 7.15 -19.12 20.27
C ILE A 376 5.96 -18.39 20.98
N ILE A 377 5.32 -19.03 21.97
CA ILE A 377 4.00 -18.72 22.56
C ILE A 377 4.07 -17.62 23.66
N GLY A 378 5.21 -16.94 23.83
CA GLY A 378 5.46 -16.08 24.99
C GLY A 378 5.70 -14.59 24.74
N ASP A 379 5.79 -14.12 23.48
CA ASP A 379 6.13 -12.70 23.24
C ASP A 379 4.99 -11.77 23.67
N LYS A 380 5.30 -10.87 24.60
CA LYS A 380 4.33 -9.93 25.16
C LYS A 380 4.52 -8.50 24.65
N ARG A 381 5.59 -8.21 23.89
CA ARG A 381 5.91 -6.88 23.36
C ARG A 381 4.77 -6.40 22.46
N GLY A 382 4.23 -5.22 22.75
CA GLY A 382 3.04 -4.72 22.07
C GLY A 382 3.27 -4.47 20.58
N TYR A 383 4.44 -3.93 20.22
CA TYR A 383 4.79 -3.65 18.82
C TYR A 383 4.76 -4.89 17.94
N VAL A 384 5.16 -6.06 18.44
CA VAL A 384 5.11 -7.32 17.69
C VAL A 384 3.68 -7.66 17.25
N HIS A 385 2.71 -7.47 18.15
CA HIS A 385 1.30 -7.77 17.87
C HIS A 385 0.67 -6.69 16.99
N LEU A 386 0.90 -5.41 17.32
CA LEU A 386 0.38 -4.28 16.56
C LEU A 386 0.95 -4.25 15.14
N GLY A 387 2.25 -4.53 14.95
CA GLY A 387 2.88 -4.64 13.64
C GLY A 387 2.20 -5.68 12.76
N GLN A 388 1.98 -6.89 13.28
CA GLN A 388 1.24 -7.94 12.55
C GLN A 388 -0.19 -7.48 12.19
N MET A 389 -0.89 -6.78 13.10
CA MET A 389 -2.23 -6.25 12.85
C MET A 389 -2.24 -5.27 11.68
N PHE A 390 -1.33 -4.30 11.69
CA PHE A 390 -1.26 -3.28 10.65
C PHE A 390 -0.82 -3.86 9.31
N ALA A 391 0.12 -4.80 9.31
CA ALA A 391 0.53 -5.50 8.09
C ALA A 391 -0.63 -6.29 7.47
N MET A 392 -1.41 -7.03 8.28
CA MET A 392 -2.62 -7.69 7.80
C MET A 392 -3.63 -6.70 7.24
N GLY A 393 -3.79 -5.54 7.88
CA GLY A 393 -4.64 -4.45 7.42
C GLY A 393 -4.21 -3.89 6.07
N ALA A 394 -2.94 -3.52 5.94
CA ALA A 394 -2.37 -2.98 4.70
C ALA A 394 -2.44 -4.00 3.55
N LYS A 395 -2.22 -5.30 3.83
CA LYS A 395 -2.37 -6.35 2.80
C LYS A 395 -3.81 -6.60 2.39
N ALA A 396 -4.77 -6.45 3.31
CA ALA A 396 -6.20 -6.57 3.01
C ALA A 396 -6.74 -5.33 2.27
N HIS A 397 -6.12 -4.17 2.50
CA HIS A 397 -6.48 -2.88 1.93
C HIS A 397 -5.24 -2.19 1.32
N PRO A 398 -4.71 -2.70 0.20
CA PRO A 398 -3.51 -2.12 -0.44
C PRO A 398 -3.74 -0.68 -0.92
N GLU A 399 -4.99 -0.23 -1.04
CA GLU A 399 -5.34 1.15 -1.31
C GLU A 399 -5.04 2.11 -0.14
N LEU A 400 -4.87 1.61 1.09
CA LEU A 400 -4.56 2.39 2.28
C LEU A 400 -3.05 2.42 2.56
N THR A 401 -2.58 3.56 3.06
CA THR A 401 -1.20 3.77 3.53
C THR A 401 -1.21 4.42 4.91
N PHE A 402 -0.11 4.39 5.66
CA PHE A 402 -0.04 5.17 6.88
C PHE A 402 -0.07 6.66 6.56
N SER A 403 -0.78 7.43 7.40
CA SER A 403 -0.82 8.88 7.27
C SER A 403 0.55 9.50 7.59
N ASN A 404 0.79 10.70 7.06
CA ASN A 404 2.00 11.44 7.38
C ASN A 404 2.15 11.68 8.90
N GLU A 405 1.05 11.89 9.64
CA GLU A 405 1.09 12.04 11.10
C GLU A 405 1.54 10.76 11.81
N PHE A 406 1.17 9.59 11.29
CA PHE A 406 1.58 8.29 11.83
C PHE A 406 3.07 8.02 11.58
N VAL A 407 3.58 8.43 10.40
CA VAL A 407 4.94 8.14 9.93
C VAL A 407 5.96 9.21 10.31
N ASN A 408 5.69 10.48 10.00
CA ASN A 408 6.62 11.61 10.14
C ASN A 408 6.12 12.70 11.12
N GLY A 409 4.92 12.54 11.69
CA GLY A 409 4.37 13.49 12.64
C GLY A 409 5.20 13.62 13.92
N LYS A 410 5.00 14.71 14.67
CA LYS A 410 5.65 14.93 15.97
C LYS A 410 5.45 13.77 16.96
N ASP A 411 4.28 13.12 16.89
CA ASP A 411 3.91 11.97 17.72
C ASP A 411 3.98 10.64 16.94
N SER A 412 4.83 10.58 15.90
CA SER A 412 4.97 9.44 14.99
C SER A 412 5.15 8.11 15.71
N VAL A 413 4.36 7.13 15.30
CA VAL A 413 4.45 5.74 15.76
C VAL A 413 5.64 5.04 15.10
N MET A 414 5.95 5.37 13.84
CA MET A 414 7.06 4.75 13.11
C MET A 414 8.42 5.14 13.69
N HIS A 415 8.64 6.42 14.00
CA HIS A 415 9.87 6.86 14.66
C HIS A 415 10.00 6.26 16.05
N ASP A 416 8.91 6.20 16.82
CA ASP A 416 8.94 5.57 18.14
C ASP A 416 9.23 4.06 18.08
N LEU A 417 8.70 3.37 17.06
CA LEU A 417 9.00 1.97 16.78
C LEU A 417 10.49 1.77 16.48
N LEU A 418 11.10 2.58 15.59
CA LEU A 418 12.51 2.43 15.24
C LEU A 418 13.43 2.72 16.44
N LYS A 419 13.08 3.73 17.24
CA LYS A 419 13.76 4.01 18.50
C LYS A 419 13.65 2.84 19.48
N TRP A 420 12.43 2.34 19.70
CA TRP A 420 12.18 1.20 20.56
C TRP A 420 12.95 -0.05 20.09
N ASP A 421 12.92 -0.30 18.78
CA ASP A 421 13.61 -1.41 18.15
C ASP A 421 15.12 -1.38 18.40
N ARG A 422 15.74 -0.20 18.21
CA ARG A 422 17.16 -0.01 18.51
C ARG A 422 17.45 -0.18 19.99
N GLU A 423 16.58 0.29 20.88
CA GLU A 423 16.67 0.05 22.34
C GLU A 423 16.61 -1.46 22.67
N GLN A 424 15.95 -2.27 21.83
CA GLN A 424 15.96 -3.74 21.93
C GLN A 424 17.20 -4.38 21.27
N GLY A 425 18.17 -3.59 20.79
CA GLY A 425 19.35 -4.08 20.06
C GLY A 425 19.03 -4.64 18.67
N ALA A 426 17.86 -4.26 18.12
CA ALA A 426 17.25 -4.95 16.99
C ALA A 426 17.24 -6.47 17.19
N ASP A 427 17.15 -6.93 18.44
CA ASP A 427 17.36 -8.32 18.79
C ASP A 427 16.03 -9.02 19.04
N TYR A 428 15.49 -9.59 17.96
CA TYR A 428 14.29 -10.43 18.01
C TYR A 428 14.65 -11.92 18.13
N ARG A 429 15.82 -12.26 18.71
CA ARG A 429 16.40 -13.60 19.00
C ARG A 429 15.53 -14.64 19.68
N ALA A 430 14.21 -14.47 19.78
CA ALA A 430 13.32 -15.52 20.24
C ALA A 430 13.40 -16.80 19.39
N SER A 431 14.21 -16.86 18.31
CA SER A 431 14.45 -18.10 17.57
C SER A 431 15.63 -18.06 16.60
N TYR A 432 16.83 -18.41 17.05
CA TYR A 432 17.82 -19.06 16.19
C TYR A 432 18.21 -20.39 16.83
N GLY A 433 17.67 -21.48 16.29
CA GLY A 433 18.35 -22.76 16.33
C GLY A 433 19.32 -22.81 15.15
N THR A 434 20.60 -23.03 15.43
CA THR A 434 21.67 -23.18 14.44
C THR A 434 21.32 -24.15 13.31
N LEU A 435 21.69 -23.79 12.08
CA LEU A 435 21.90 -24.71 10.96
C LEU A 435 22.66 -25.96 11.46
N SER A 436 22.04 -27.13 11.39
CA SER A 436 22.81 -28.38 11.45
C SER A 436 23.54 -28.51 10.12
N GLN A 437 24.82 -28.15 10.10
CA GLN A 437 25.69 -28.19 8.92
C GLN A 437 25.81 -29.59 8.30
N THR A 438 25.34 -30.64 8.99
CA THR A 438 25.49 -32.04 8.58
C THR A 438 24.41 -32.61 7.65
N THR A 439 23.22 -32.00 7.52
CA THR A 439 22.10 -32.66 6.83
C THR A 439 21.44 -31.86 5.71
N GLY A 440 21.78 -30.58 5.51
CA GLY A 440 21.22 -29.77 4.41
C GLY A 440 19.69 -29.67 4.41
N LYS A 441 19.02 -29.95 5.54
CA LYS A 441 17.57 -29.91 5.68
C LYS A 441 17.18 -28.85 6.71
N HIS A 442 16.17 -28.06 6.36
CA HIS A 442 15.52 -27.14 7.28
C HIS A 442 14.89 -27.91 8.44
N ASN A 443 15.44 -27.75 9.65
CA ASN A 443 14.67 -28.02 10.85
C ASN A 443 13.67 -26.87 11.05
N LEU A 444 12.59 -26.86 10.27
CA LEU A 444 11.40 -26.02 10.50
C LEU A 444 10.73 -26.31 11.86
N ALA A 445 11.19 -27.35 12.56
CA ALA A 445 10.54 -27.95 13.71
C ALA A 445 10.92 -27.35 15.06
N THR A 446 11.60 -26.21 15.18
CA THR A 446 11.86 -25.72 16.56
C THR A 446 12.05 -24.23 16.79
N HIS A 447 12.56 -23.39 15.89
CA HIS A 447 12.83 -21.98 16.26
C HIS A 447 12.87 -21.04 15.04
N GLY A 448 11.79 -20.28 14.74
CA GLY A 448 11.83 -19.11 13.85
C GLY A 448 10.82 -18.00 14.23
N ASN A 449 11.12 -16.73 13.91
CA ASN A 449 10.27 -15.54 14.15
C ASN A 449 9.07 -15.45 13.19
N TYR A 450 8.46 -16.60 12.83
CA TYR A 450 7.40 -16.71 11.82
C TYR A 450 6.05 -16.26 12.40
N SER A 451 5.32 -15.46 11.62
CA SER A 451 3.94 -15.10 11.94
C SER A 451 3.04 -16.32 11.81
N PRO A 452 2.14 -16.58 12.78
CA PRO A 452 1.10 -17.60 12.64
C PRO A 452 -0.04 -17.15 11.69
N PHE A 453 -0.06 -15.88 11.30
CA PHE A 453 -1.02 -15.34 10.34
C PHE A 453 -0.55 -15.55 8.91
N ASP A 454 -1.45 -16.10 8.09
CA ASP A 454 -1.17 -16.43 6.70
C ASP A 454 -0.78 -15.17 5.91
N GLY A 455 0.31 -15.30 5.15
CA GLY A 455 0.78 -14.25 4.26
C GLY A 455 1.75 -13.22 4.86
N LEU A 456 1.97 -13.15 6.19
CA LEU A 456 2.97 -12.21 6.75
C LEU A 456 4.40 -12.76 6.77
N GLY A 457 4.58 -14.04 7.03
CA GLY A 457 5.90 -14.68 7.11
C GLY A 457 6.75 -14.29 8.32
N SER A 458 6.55 -13.12 8.95
CA SER A 458 7.37 -12.61 10.07
C SER A 458 6.57 -11.96 11.19
N ARG A 459 7.06 -12.08 12.42
CA ARG A 459 6.59 -11.31 13.59
C ARG A 459 7.40 -10.03 13.83
N ASP A 460 8.41 -9.75 13.01
CA ASP A 460 9.21 -8.53 13.11
C ASP A 460 8.31 -7.30 12.87
N PRO A 461 8.13 -6.43 13.89
CA PRO A 461 7.23 -5.30 13.77
C PRO A 461 7.69 -4.27 12.75
N VAL A 462 9.00 -4.10 12.52
CA VAL A 462 9.50 -3.14 11.53
C VAL A 462 9.23 -3.67 10.12
N ALA A 463 9.53 -4.94 9.85
CA ALA A 463 9.21 -5.55 8.56
C ALA A 463 7.71 -5.49 8.25
N ASN A 464 6.89 -5.81 9.25
CA ASN A 464 5.43 -5.78 9.12
C ASN A 464 4.88 -4.37 8.84
N MET A 465 5.44 -3.33 9.47
CA MET A 465 5.00 -1.96 9.23
C MET A 465 5.39 -1.43 7.83
N MET A 466 6.37 -2.02 7.14
CA MET A 466 6.72 -1.61 5.77
C MET A 466 5.56 -1.77 4.78
N TYR A 467 4.67 -2.75 5.00
CA TYR A 467 3.47 -2.91 4.17
C TYR A 467 2.54 -1.69 4.21
N GLY A 468 2.52 -0.95 5.33
CA GLY A 468 1.71 0.26 5.45
C GLY A 468 2.38 1.52 4.88
N LEU A 469 3.66 1.47 4.50
CA LEU A 469 4.36 2.59 3.84
C LEU A 469 4.22 2.55 2.30
N ASP A 470 3.81 1.41 1.77
CA ASP A 470 3.68 1.18 0.33
C ASP A 470 2.54 2.01 -0.26
N GLY A 471 2.87 2.99 -1.09
CA GLY A 471 1.88 3.70 -1.87
C GLY A 471 1.78 5.21 -1.70
N ASP A 472 2.55 5.79 -0.79
CA ASP A 472 2.72 7.23 -0.65
C ASP A 472 4.23 7.59 -0.70
N PRO A 473 4.78 7.83 -1.90
CA PRO A 473 6.22 8.02 -2.06
C PRO A 473 6.74 9.27 -1.35
N LYS A 474 5.90 10.28 -1.08
CA LYS A 474 6.34 11.49 -0.39
C LYS A 474 6.50 11.25 1.10
N VAL A 475 5.50 10.62 1.72
CA VAL A 475 5.56 10.24 3.14
C VAL A 475 6.73 9.28 3.38
N SER A 476 6.91 8.30 2.50
CA SER A 476 8.01 7.34 2.58
C SER A 476 9.39 7.99 2.35
N ARG A 477 9.50 8.95 1.43
CA ARG A 477 10.74 9.70 1.19
C ARG A 477 11.16 10.52 2.40
N ASP A 478 10.24 11.31 2.96
CA ASP A 478 10.51 12.10 4.16
C ASP A 478 10.93 11.20 5.33
N PHE A 479 10.24 10.06 5.48
CA PHE A 479 10.57 9.06 6.50
C PHE A 479 11.96 8.49 6.32
N LEU A 480 12.31 8.01 5.13
CA LEU A 480 13.60 7.40 4.84
C LEU A 480 14.77 8.40 5.01
N ALA A 481 14.54 9.68 4.70
CA ALA A 481 15.53 10.74 4.83
C ALA A 481 15.73 11.25 6.26
N SER A 482 14.73 11.07 7.13
CA SER A 482 14.75 11.56 8.50
C SER A 482 15.60 10.71 9.45
N ASP A 483 15.84 11.21 10.67
CA ASP A 483 16.65 10.53 11.70
C ASP A 483 15.84 9.51 12.52
N VAL A 484 16.53 8.50 13.04
CA VAL A 484 15.95 7.52 14.00
C VAL A 484 15.75 8.10 15.43
N ASP A 485 16.21 9.34 15.69
CA ASP A 485 16.13 10.09 16.98
C ASP A 485 16.51 9.28 18.25
N VAL A 486 17.81 9.03 18.43
CA VAL A 486 18.36 8.25 19.55
C VAL A 486 19.39 9.06 20.34
N PRO A 487 19.16 9.38 21.63
CA PRO A 487 20.11 10.14 22.43
C PRO A 487 21.45 9.42 22.63
N GLY A 488 22.56 10.09 22.33
CA GLY A 488 23.92 9.68 22.74
C GLY A 488 24.72 8.85 21.74
N ASN A 489 24.20 8.60 20.52
CA ASN A 489 24.95 7.95 19.46
C ASN A 489 24.75 8.72 18.14
N LYS A 490 25.83 8.98 17.41
CA LYS A 490 25.76 9.56 16.06
C LYS A 490 25.55 8.39 15.09
N ASP A 491 24.30 8.10 14.73
CA ASP A 491 23.87 7.31 13.55
C ASP A 491 22.35 7.06 13.62
N PRO A 492 21.66 6.77 12.50
CA PRO A 492 21.74 7.37 11.17
C PRO A 492 20.34 7.85 10.70
N ASN A 493 20.22 8.31 9.45
CA ASN A 493 18.90 8.43 8.85
C ASN A 493 18.22 7.05 8.74
N VAL A 494 16.90 7.04 8.64
CA VAL A 494 16.06 5.84 8.67
C VAL A 494 16.44 4.85 7.56
N ALA A 495 16.76 5.33 6.36
CA ALA A 495 17.20 4.47 5.25
C ALA A 495 18.43 3.63 5.62
N ARG A 496 19.48 4.26 6.16
CA ARG A 496 20.70 3.56 6.61
C ARG A 496 20.38 2.52 7.69
N TYR A 497 19.53 2.89 8.65
CA TYR A 497 19.14 1.99 9.73
C TYR A 497 18.42 0.74 9.22
N LEU A 498 17.39 0.92 8.39
CA LEU A 498 16.57 -0.17 7.86
C LEU A 498 17.37 -1.08 6.94
N VAL A 499 18.21 -0.52 6.07
CA VAL A 499 18.93 -1.27 5.05
C VAL A 499 19.99 -2.18 5.67
N GLY A 500 20.79 -1.70 6.63
CA GLY A 500 21.84 -2.58 7.18
C GLY A 500 22.35 -2.27 8.58
N SER A 501 22.18 -1.07 9.15
CA SER A 501 22.62 -0.85 10.53
C SER A 501 21.85 -1.72 11.52
N ARG A 502 20.57 -2.00 11.26
CA ARG A 502 19.75 -2.93 12.05
C ARG A 502 20.29 -4.36 12.00
N TYR A 503 20.65 -4.83 10.81
CA TYR A 503 21.29 -6.12 10.62
C TYR A 503 22.62 -6.19 11.39
N ALA A 504 23.45 -5.15 11.28
CA ALA A 504 24.72 -5.04 11.99
C ALA A 504 24.54 -5.03 13.52
N LEU A 505 23.61 -4.23 14.03
CA LEU A 505 23.30 -4.12 15.46
C LEU A 505 22.88 -5.48 16.05
N SER A 506 22.06 -6.22 15.31
CA SER A 506 21.60 -7.55 15.71
C SER A 506 22.65 -8.67 15.55
N HIS A 507 23.82 -8.36 14.98
CA HIS A 507 24.86 -9.33 14.58
C HIS A 507 24.33 -10.34 13.56
N GLY A 508 23.61 -9.84 12.56
CA GLY A 508 23.09 -10.59 11.42
C GLY A 508 21.77 -11.34 11.63
N ILE A 509 21.11 -11.11 12.76
CA ILE A 509 19.90 -11.83 13.21
C ILE A 509 18.63 -11.22 12.66
N SER A 510 18.59 -9.90 12.51
CA SER A 510 17.46 -9.16 11.96
C SER A 510 17.56 -9.08 10.45
N SER A 511 17.55 -10.24 9.79
CA SER A 511 17.31 -10.34 8.35
C SER A 511 15.82 -10.32 8.05
N TYR A 512 15.44 -9.64 6.98
CA TYR A 512 14.05 -9.63 6.52
C TYR A 512 13.62 -11.01 5.98
N VAL A 513 12.44 -11.49 6.37
CA VAL A 513 11.93 -12.81 5.95
C VAL A 513 11.57 -12.83 4.46
N ASP A 514 11.12 -11.69 3.92
CA ASP A 514 10.92 -11.48 2.48
C ASP A 514 12.23 -11.10 1.76
N HIS A 515 13.37 -11.27 2.43
CA HIS A 515 14.70 -10.96 1.90
C HIS A 515 14.86 -9.50 1.43
N GLY A 516 14.08 -8.60 2.02
CA GLY A 516 14.10 -7.16 1.74
C GLY A 516 13.31 -6.73 0.52
N GLU A 517 12.42 -7.59 0.01
CA GLU A 517 11.53 -7.29 -1.12
C GLU A 517 10.66 -6.05 -0.87
N GLN A 518 9.94 -6.00 0.25
CA GLN A 518 9.06 -4.87 0.57
C GLN A 518 9.86 -3.59 0.84
N LEU A 519 11.00 -3.70 1.54
CA LEU A 519 11.88 -2.56 1.80
C LEU A 519 12.41 -1.97 0.49
N GLY A 520 12.87 -2.83 -0.43
CA GLY A 520 13.36 -2.41 -1.73
C GLY A 520 12.28 -1.70 -2.56
N HIS A 521 11.05 -2.21 -2.55
CA HIS A 521 9.91 -1.57 -3.22
C HIS A 521 9.60 -0.17 -2.65
N VAL A 522 9.53 -0.03 -1.32
CA VAL A 522 9.25 1.26 -0.66
C VAL A 522 10.34 2.29 -0.94
N VAL A 523 11.61 1.88 -0.96
CA VAL A 523 12.71 2.78 -1.32
C VAL A 523 12.62 3.20 -2.78
N ASP A 524 12.44 2.26 -3.72
CA ASP A 524 12.30 2.59 -5.14
C ASP A 524 11.12 3.55 -5.40
N GLU A 525 9.96 3.29 -4.81
CA GLU A 525 8.79 4.15 -4.94
C GLU A 525 9.08 5.58 -4.46
N ALA A 526 9.73 5.71 -3.30
CA ALA A 526 10.10 7.01 -2.71
C ALA A 526 11.13 7.79 -3.54
N THR A 527 12.03 7.11 -4.25
CA THR A 527 13.21 7.73 -4.87
C THR A 527 13.16 7.81 -6.39
N SER A 528 12.38 6.98 -7.08
CA SER A 528 12.39 6.87 -8.55
C SER A 528 11.31 7.73 -9.24
N GLY A 529 10.50 8.47 -8.48
CA GLY A 529 9.47 9.37 -9.00
C GLY A 529 10.03 10.58 -9.76
N LYS A 530 9.26 11.14 -10.71
CA LYS A 530 9.67 12.34 -11.48
C LYS A 530 9.92 13.57 -10.61
N ASP A 531 9.20 13.68 -9.49
CA ASP A 531 9.38 14.75 -8.51
C ASP A 531 10.59 14.52 -7.60
N ALA A 532 11.08 13.28 -7.47
CA ALA A 532 12.12 12.90 -6.53
C ALA A 532 13.45 13.63 -6.81
N VAL A 533 13.79 13.87 -8.08
CA VAL A 533 15.01 14.61 -8.46
C VAL A 533 14.99 16.10 -8.06
N HIS A 534 13.83 16.64 -7.67
CA HIS A 534 13.68 18.03 -7.23
C HIS A 534 13.61 18.17 -5.70
N ASP A 535 13.75 17.07 -4.98
CA ASP A 535 13.63 17.00 -3.53
C ASP A 535 14.96 16.50 -2.91
N PRO A 536 15.64 17.29 -2.06
CA PRO A 536 16.92 16.89 -1.46
C PRO A 536 16.79 15.66 -0.54
N HIS A 537 15.60 15.41 0.03
CA HIS A 537 15.36 14.25 0.89
C HIS A 537 15.53 12.93 0.13
N THR A 538 15.24 12.90 -1.17
CA THR A 538 15.52 11.75 -2.04
C THR A 538 16.98 11.33 -1.94
N PHE A 539 17.89 12.29 -2.07
CA PHE A 539 19.33 12.04 -2.11
C PHE A 539 19.88 11.72 -0.72
N THR A 540 19.31 12.32 0.32
CA THR A 540 19.58 11.96 1.72
C THR A 540 19.20 10.50 1.98
N ALA A 541 18.02 10.07 1.53
CA ALA A 541 17.57 8.69 1.64
C ALA A 541 18.45 7.71 0.84
N ILE A 542 18.81 8.05 -0.41
CA ILE A 542 19.70 7.22 -1.25
C ILE A 542 21.11 7.10 -0.66
N ARG A 543 21.68 8.20 -0.15
CA ARG A 543 22.96 8.16 0.54
C ARG A 543 22.88 7.28 1.78
N GLY A 544 21.81 7.42 2.57
CA GLY A 544 21.51 6.56 3.70
C GLY A 544 21.43 5.09 3.31
N TYR A 545 20.72 4.78 2.23
CA TYR A 545 20.62 3.44 1.66
C TYR A 545 21.99 2.84 1.35
N LEU A 546 22.86 3.57 0.63
CA LEU A 546 24.21 3.11 0.28
C LEU A 546 25.09 2.88 1.52
N GLN A 547 25.02 3.77 2.50
CA GLN A 547 25.73 3.62 3.77
C GLN A 547 25.22 2.40 4.55
N GLY A 548 23.90 2.22 4.66
CA GLY A 548 23.31 1.07 5.33
C GLY A 548 23.70 -0.25 4.65
N TYR A 549 23.69 -0.29 3.32
CA TYR A 549 24.05 -1.48 2.57
C TYR A 549 25.50 -1.88 2.82
N THR A 550 26.42 -0.93 2.71
CA THR A 550 27.86 -1.16 2.94
C THR A 550 28.16 -1.54 4.39
N GLU A 551 27.42 -1.00 5.37
CA GLU A 551 27.47 -1.46 6.77
C GLU A 551 26.99 -2.89 6.94
N GLY A 552 25.88 -3.26 6.31
CA GLY A 552 25.36 -4.61 6.29
C GLY A 552 26.42 -5.59 5.82
N LEU A 553 27.07 -5.30 4.69
CA LEU A 553 28.16 -6.11 4.11
C LEU A 553 29.37 -6.27 5.03
N ARG A 554 29.65 -5.29 5.90
CA ARG A 554 30.77 -5.33 6.86
C ARG A 554 30.48 -6.10 8.14
N SER A 555 29.20 -6.26 8.50
CA SER A 555 28.78 -6.69 9.83
C SER A 555 29.12 -8.14 10.23
N GLY A 556 29.62 -8.99 9.33
CA GLY A 556 30.13 -10.34 9.64
C GLY A 556 29.07 -11.39 10.00
N GLY A 557 27.78 -11.03 10.16
CA GLY A 557 26.67 -11.98 10.34
C GLY A 557 26.63 -12.74 11.68
N ILE A 558 25.70 -13.70 11.78
CA ILE A 558 25.47 -14.53 12.98
C ILE A 558 26.67 -15.46 13.16
N ASN A 559 27.49 -15.22 14.19
CA ASN A 559 28.76 -15.89 14.54
C ASN A 559 30.06 -15.28 13.98
N GLY A 560 30.01 -14.11 13.35
CA GLY A 560 31.23 -13.36 13.02
C GLY A 560 31.92 -12.87 14.29
N THR A 561 33.00 -13.54 14.72
CA THR A 561 33.93 -12.98 15.72
C THR A 561 34.84 -11.92 15.11
N ASP A 562 34.91 -11.86 13.78
CA ASP A 562 35.65 -10.88 13.00
C ASP A 562 34.72 -10.08 12.09
N ALA A 563 34.78 -8.75 12.22
CA ALA A 563 34.13 -7.83 11.28
C ALA A 563 34.69 -8.08 9.87
N GLY A 564 33.88 -8.71 9.02
CA GLY A 564 34.12 -8.78 7.58
C GLY A 564 34.89 -9.99 7.03
N GLN A 565 34.79 -11.19 7.64
CA GLN A 565 35.30 -12.44 7.04
C GLN A 565 34.25 -13.53 6.73
N SER A 566 33.01 -13.43 7.19
CA SER A 566 32.00 -14.47 6.92
C SER A 566 31.39 -14.29 5.53
N LEU A 567 32.00 -14.92 4.53
CA LEU A 567 31.33 -15.25 3.28
C LEU A 567 30.36 -16.40 3.55
N GLY A 568 29.21 -16.38 2.88
CA GLY A 568 28.26 -17.49 2.87
C GLY A 568 28.87 -18.75 2.24
N ALA A 569 28.14 -19.87 2.33
CA ALA A 569 28.60 -21.17 1.82
C ALA A 569 28.96 -21.17 0.32
N GLN A 570 28.47 -20.17 -0.43
CA GLN A 570 28.71 -19.97 -1.86
C GLN A 570 29.73 -18.85 -2.16
N GLY A 571 30.40 -18.26 -1.16
CA GLY A 571 31.40 -17.20 -1.39
C GLY A 571 30.84 -15.78 -1.49
N GLU A 572 29.52 -15.59 -1.45
CA GLU A 572 28.87 -14.26 -1.39
C GLU A 572 28.87 -13.65 0.02
N PRO A 573 28.80 -12.32 0.19
CA PRO A 573 28.61 -11.70 1.51
C PRO A 573 27.33 -12.18 2.22
N CYS A 574 27.41 -12.53 3.51
CA CYS A 574 26.25 -13.03 4.27
C CYS A 574 25.05 -12.06 4.29
N PHE A 575 25.31 -10.75 4.29
CA PHE A 575 24.25 -9.75 4.25
C PHE A 575 23.46 -9.81 2.94
N GLY A 576 24.14 -9.80 1.79
CA GLY A 576 23.46 -9.87 0.49
C GLY A 576 22.75 -11.21 0.27
N ALA A 577 23.34 -12.31 0.74
CA ALA A 577 22.70 -13.64 0.73
C ALA A 577 21.37 -13.64 1.52
N ALA A 578 21.35 -12.97 2.67
CA ALA A 578 20.15 -12.85 3.49
C ALA A 578 19.12 -11.88 2.87
N HIS A 579 19.55 -10.94 2.04
CA HIS A 579 18.73 -9.87 1.45
C HIS A 579 18.77 -9.86 -0.09
N TYR A 580 18.64 -11.03 -0.71
CA TYR A 580 18.71 -11.14 -2.17
C TYR A 580 17.57 -10.37 -2.89
N GLY A 581 16.42 -10.16 -2.24
CA GLY A 581 15.33 -9.34 -2.78
C GLY A 581 15.75 -7.87 -2.84
N LEU A 582 16.37 -7.37 -1.76
CA LEU A 582 16.94 -6.03 -1.70
C LEU A 582 18.10 -5.82 -2.69
N ARG A 583 18.95 -6.84 -2.89
CA ARG A 583 20.00 -6.85 -3.93
C ARG A 583 19.40 -6.58 -5.31
N SER A 584 18.30 -7.25 -5.65
CA SER A 584 17.59 -7.04 -6.91
C SER A 584 16.99 -5.63 -7.04
N TRP A 585 16.36 -5.14 -5.98
CA TRP A 585 15.85 -3.77 -5.94
C TRP A 585 16.94 -2.70 -6.05
N THR A 586 18.16 -2.98 -5.57
CA THR A 586 19.28 -2.03 -5.63
C THR A 586 19.57 -1.61 -7.06
N GLY A 587 19.50 -2.54 -8.02
CA GLY A 587 19.63 -2.22 -9.44
C GLY A 587 18.56 -1.27 -9.95
N GLN A 588 17.30 -1.47 -9.54
CA GLN A 588 16.17 -0.61 -9.93
C GLN A 588 16.30 0.79 -9.33
N ILE A 589 16.71 0.89 -8.07
CA ILE A 589 16.91 2.15 -7.37
C ILE A 589 18.07 2.94 -7.99
N LEU A 590 19.24 2.31 -8.15
CA LEU A 590 20.47 3.01 -8.56
C LEU A 590 20.54 3.36 -10.04
N LYS A 591 19.71 2.76 -10.91
CA LYS A 591 19.70 3.02 -12.36
C LYS A 591 19.44 4.49 -12.69
N GLU A 592 18.59 5.16 -11.89
CA GLU A 592 18.22 6.57 -12.05
C GLU A 592 19.36 7.53 -11.66
N TYR A 593 20.38 7.03 -10.94
CA TYR A 593 21.50 7.81 -10.41
C TYR A 593 22.84 7.48 -11.07
N THR A 594 22.84 6.75 -12.19
CA THR A 594 24.08 6.31 -12.87
C THR A 594 24.99 7.46 -13.31
N ASP A 595 24.45 8.61 -13.70
CA ASP A 595 25.21 9.85 -13.97
C ASP A 595 25.94 10.35 -12.71
N ASP A 596 25.23 10.43 -11.59
CA ASP A 596 25.82 10.85 -10.32
C ASP A 596 26.87 9.84 -9.85
N LEU A 597 26.59 8.53 -9.93
CA LEU A 597 27.57 7.48 -9.61
C LEU A 597 28.84 7.59 -10.47
N ALA A 598 28.71 7.81 -11.79
CA ALA A 598 29.87 7.99 -12.66
C ALA A 598 30.72 9.20 -12.27
N ARG A 599 30.09 10.31 -11.86
CA ARG A 599 30.81 11.48 -11.34
C ARG A 599 31.47 11.18 -9.99
N GLU A 600 30.73 10.67 -9.03
CA GLU A 600 31.19 10.53 -7.65
C GLU A 600 32.26 9.44 -7.51
N LEU A 601 32.26 8.38 -8.32
CA LEU A 601 33.32 7.35 -8.31
C LEU A 601 34.68 7.89 -8.80
N THR A 602 34.70 8.96 -9.59
CA THR A 602 35.95 9.54 -10.13
C THR A 602 36.41 10.76 -9.34
N THR A 603 35.47 11.61 -8.94
CA THR A 603 35.73 12.82 -8.17
C THR A 603 34.67 12.95 -7.08
N PRO A 604 34.82 12.22 -5.95
CA PRO A 604 33.88 12.29 -4.84
C PRO A 604 33.75 13.72 -4.33
N SER A 605 32.52 14.21 -4.21
CA SER A 605 32.22 15.58 -3.80
C SER A 605 31.51 15.69 -2.45
N GLY A 606 31.08 14.56 -1.88
CA GLY A 606 30.43 14.50 -0.57
C GLY A 606 31.38 14.66 0.62
N VAL A 607 30.81 15.01 1.78
CA VAL A 607 31.51 15.13 3.07
C VAL A 607 30.82 14.23 4.09
N GLU A 608 31.55 13.54 4.96
CA GLU A 608 31.00 12.53 5.90
C GLU A 608 29.73 12.98 6.65
N SER A 609 29.71 14.22 7.12
CA SER A 609 28.61 14.80 7.90
C SER A 609 27.64 15.67 7.09
N GLY A 610 27.72 15.67 5.76
CA GLY A 610 26.77 16.35 4.89
C GLY A 610 25.55 15.49 4.57
N ASP A 611 24.54 16.12 3.98
CA ASP A 611 23.26 15.48 3.69
C ASP A 611 23.31 14.59 2.43
N GLY A 612 24.30 14.78 1.55
CA GLY A 612 24.44 13.98 0.33
C GLY A 612 23.61 14.48 -0.86
N ALA A 613 23.06 15.68 -0.74
CA ALA A 613 22.23 16.33 -1.75
C ALA A 613 22.84 17.69 -2.11
N VAL A 614 22.98 17.98 -3.40
CA VAL A 614 23.40 19.30 -3.89
C VAL A 614 22.55 19.75 -5.06
N TYR A 615 22.21 21.03 -5.12
CA TYR A 615 21.43 21.60 -6.20
C TYR A 615 22.31 21.93 -7.42
N ASP A 616 22.04 21.25 -8.54
CA ASP A 616 22.69 21.53 -9.81
C ASP A 616 21.97 22.65 -10.55
N VAL A 617 22.58 23.83 -10.56
CA VAL A 617 22.08 25.04 -11.23
C VAL A 617 22.02 24.88 -12.76
N LYS A 618 22.81 23.99 -13.36
CA LYS A 618 22.75 23.70 -14.81
C LYS A 618 21.45 22.97 -15.13
N ASP A 619 21.17 21.90 -14.40
CA ASP A 619 20.07 20.98 -14.69
C ASP A 619 18.79 21.29 -13.91
N LYS A 620 18.85 22.22 -12.96
CA LYS A 620 17.76 22.66 -12.08
C LYS A 620 17.14 21.51 -11.28
N ARG A 621 17.99 20.60 -10.82
CA ARG A 621 17.62 19.41 -10.04
C ARG A 621 18.69 19.13 -9.00
N TYR A 622 18.36 18.38 -7.96
CA TYR A 622 19.34 17.90 -7.01
C TYR A 622 20.12 16.72 -7.59
N ARG A 623 21.33 16.50 -7.05
CA ARG A 623 22.27 15.45 -7.44
C ARG A 623 22.78 14.72 -6.20
N LEU A 624 23.09 13.43 -6.37
CA LEU A 624 23.72 12.62 -5.34
C LEU A 624 25.21 12.99 -5.21
N VAL A 625 25.67 13.23 -3.99
CA VAL A 625 27.09 13.38 -3.68
C VAL A 625 27.52 12.38 -2.63
N LEU A 626 28.71 11.80 -2.81
CA LEU A 626 29.20 10.71 -1.97
C LEU A 626 30.56 11.09 -1.37
N PRO A 627 30.78 10.85 -0.05
CA PRO A 627 32.10 10.98 0.53
C PRO A 627 33.02 9.87 0.01
N ALA A 628 34.32 10.17 -0.06
CA ALA A 628 35.32 9.24 -0.58
C ALA A 628 35.33 7.88 0.14
N SER A 629 35.08 7.85 1.46
CA SER A 629 35.02 6.60 2.23
C SER A 629 33.90 5.67 1.75
N LEU A 630 32.73 6.22 1.41
CA LEU A 630 31.59 5.45 0.93
C LEU A 630 31.84 4.93 -0.49
N VAL A 631 32.51 5.73 -1.33
CA VAL A 631 32.97 5.30 -2.66
C VAL A 631 33.95 4.12 -2.55
N ASP A 632 34.92 4.21 -1.64
CA ASP A 632 35.85 3.12 -1.35
C ASP A 632 35.08 1.85 -0.93
N ASP A 633 34.07 2.00 -0.08
CA ASP A 633 33.26 0.88 0.42
C ASP A 633 32.41 0.21 -0.64
N MET A 634 31.83 0.99 -1.56
CA MET A 634 31.05 0.48 -2.68
C MET A 634 31.91 -0.35 -3.65
N THR A 635 33.21 -0.05 -3.76
CA THR A 635 34.13 -0.63 -4.74
C THR A 635 35.04 -1.72 -4.18
N LEU A 636 34.95 -2.06 -2.89
CA LEU A 636 35.77 -3.11 -2.26
C LEU A 636 35.67 -4.45 -3.00
N ALA A 637 36.82 -5.02 -3.34
CA ALA A 637 36.88 -6.20 -4.20
C ALA A 637 36.11 -7.42 -3.69
N LYS A 638 36.14 -7.70 -2.38
CA LYS A 638 35.51 -8.93 -1.83
C LYS A 638 34.09 -8.73 -1.30
N ARG A 639 33.76 -7.49 -0.93
CA ARG A 639 32.59 -7.19 -0.08
C ARG A 639 32.02 -5.80 -0.33
N GLY A 640 32.36 -5.19 -1.45
CA GLY A 640 31.79 -3.93 -1.87
C GLY A 640 30.39 -4.13 -2.41
N LEU A 641 29.63 -3.04 -2.45
CA LEU A 641 28.27 -3.05 -2.99
C LEU A 641 28.23 -3.70 -4.37
N PHE A 642 29.07 -3.23 -5.31
CA PHE A 642 29.02 -3.75 -6.68
C PHE A 642 29.36 -5.25 -6.74
N THR A 643 30.33 -5.71 -5.93
CA THR A 643 30.66 -7.13 -5.84
C THR A 643 29.50 -7.94 -5.30
N ASP A 644 28.74 -7.44 -4.31
CA ASP A 644 27.54 -8.13 -3.83
C ASP A 644 26.46 -8.22 -4.91
N LEU A 645 26.21 -7.11 -5.64
CA LEU A 645 25.23 -7.09 -6.74
C LEU A 645 25.57 -8.09 -7.87
N ALA A 646 26.85 -8.41 -8.07
CA ALA A 646 27.26 -9.44 -9.03
C ALA A 646 26.74 -10.84 -8.69
N PHE A 647 26.42 -11.10 -7.42
CA PHE A 647 25.89 -12.39 -6.97
C PHE A 647 24.38 -12.57 -7.20
N GLU A 648 23.66 -11.60 -7.78
CA GLU A 648 22.20 -11.69 -8.01
C GLU A 648 21.77 -12.87 -8.90
N ASN A 649 22.73 -13.58 -9.50
CA ASN A 649 22.52 -14.84 -10.19
C ASN A 649 23.65 -15.80 -9.87
N GLY A 650 23.70 -16.40 -8.68
CA GLY A 650 24.67 -17.45 -8.35
C GLY A 650 24.83 -18.45 -9.51
N VAL A 651 25.85 -18.21 -10.34
CA VAL A 651 26.22 -18.89 -11.60
C VAL A 651 25.14 -18.92 -12.71
N ARG A 652 25.22 -17.96 -13.65
CA ARG A 652 25.02 -18.15 -15.10
C ARG A 652 23.71 -18.83 -15.58
N ASP A 653 22.53 -18.30 -15.23
CA ASP A 653 21.35 -18.52 -16.09
C ASP A 653 20.66 -17.21 -16.46
N THR A 654 20.93 -16.77 -17.68
CA THR A 654 20.37 -15.60 -18.33
C THR A 654 19.06 -15.93 -19.06
N ASN A 655 18.63 -17.20 -19.06
CA ASN A 655 17.30 -17.60 -19.55
C ASN A 655 16.22 -17.43 -18.46
N THR A 656 16.63 -17.28 -17.21
CA THR A 656 15.72 -16.97 -16.11
C THR A 656 15.60 -15.46 -15.97
N THR A 657 14.39 -14.96 -16.21
CA THR A 657 13.88 -13.74 -15.60
C THR A 657 14.37 -13.68 -14.15
N GLY A 658 15.19 -12.66 -13.84
CA GLY A 658 15.74 -12.43 -12.50
C GLY A 658 14.62 -12.43 -11.49
N LEU A 659 14.92 -12.84 -10.27
CA LEU A 659 13.96 -13.03 -9.18
C LEU A 659 12.81 -12.00 -9.24
N HIS A 660 11.58 -12.49 -9.38
CA HIS A 660 10.36 -11.66 -9.52
C HIS A 660 10.18 -10.89 -10.85
N GLY A 661 10.92 -11.24 -11.91
CA GLY A 661 10.80 -10.64 -13.25
C GLY A 661 11.76 -9.49 -13.54
N ARG A 662 12.61 -9.08 -12.57
CA ARG A 662 13.53 -7.95 -12.71
C ARG A 662 14.82 -8.30 -13.48
N PRO A 663 15.46 -7.34 -14.17
CA PRO A 663 16.82 -7.50 -14.67
C PRO A 663 17.85 -7.61 -13.53
N PRO A 664 18.95 -8.36 -13.71
CA PRO A 664 20.06 -8.37 -12.76
C PRO A 664 20.60 -6.95 -12.53
N ALA A 665 20.90 -6.59 -11.29
CA ALA A 665 21.21 -5.22 -10.89
C ALA A 665 22.41 -4.65 -11.65
N LEU A 666 23.54 -5.36 -11.69
CA LEU A 666 24.72 -4.86 -12.42
C LEU A 666 24.45 -4.65 -13.91
N LEU A 667 23.64 -5.51 -14.52
CA LEU A 667 23.28 -5.38 -15.92
C LEU A 667 22.41 -4.14 -16.16
N GLU A 668 21.44 -3.88 -15.28
CA GLU A 668 20.59 -2.69 -15.34
C GLU A 668 21.42 -1.41 -15.19
N LEU A 669 22.37 -1.40 -14.24
CA LEU A 669 23.28 -0.27 -14.05
C LEU A 669 24.18 -0.05 -15.26
N ALA A 670 24.77 -1.11 -15.82
CA ALA A 670 25.61 -1.02 -17.00
C ALA A 670 24.83 -0.51 -18.23
N ASN A 671 23.59 -0.98 -18.41
CA ASN A 671 22.69 -0.50 -19.47
C ASN A 671 22.43 1.00 -19.34
N LYS A 672 22.02 1.46 -18.15
CA LYS A 672 21.75 2.90 -17.92
C LYS A 672 23.00 3.76 -17.98
N ALA A 673 24.13 3.30 -17.46
CA ALA A 673 25.40 3.99 -17.58
C ALA A 673 25.83 4.16 -19.05
N THR A 674 25.63 3.15 -19.89
CA THR A 674 25.93 3.22 -21.33
C THR A 674 25.03 4.23 -22.05
N GLN A 675 23.73 4.27 -21.73
CA GLN A 675 22.81 5.28 -22.26
C GLN A 675 23.20 6.70 -21.82
N GLY A 676 23.55 6.88 -20.55
CA GLY A 676 24.04 8.15 -19.99
C GLY A 676 25.34 8.61 -20.63
N MET A 677 26.31 7.70 -20.80
CA MET A 677 27.59 7.95 -21.46
C MET A 677 27.42 8.52 -22.86
N TYR A 678 26.52 7.93 -23.66
CA TYR A 678 26.21 8.44 -24.99
C TYR A 678 25.56 9.82 -24.92
N ARG A 679 24.48 9.97 -24.15
CA ARG A 679 23.72 11.24 -24.07
C ARG A 679 24.60 12.40 -23.58
N ASP A 680 25.24 12.22 -22.43
CA ASP A 680 26.01 13.27 -21.76
C ASP A 680 27.37 13.47 -22.44
N GLY A 681 27.94 12.40 -23.01
CA GLY A 681 29.15 12.45 -23.82
C GLY A 681 28.95 13.27 -25.08
N VAL A 682 27.88 13.04 -25.84
CA VAL A 682 27.54 13.84 -27.03
C VAL A 682 27.35 15.30 -26.64
N GLU A 683 26.59 15.59 -25.57
CA GLU A 683 26.37 16.97 -25.10
C GLU A 683 27.71 17.67 -24.77
N ALA A 684 28.60 16.99 -24.06
CA ALA A 684 29.89 17.55 -23.67
C ALA A 684 30.85 17.72 -24.86
N TRP A 685 30.89 16.75 -25.79
CA TRP A 685 31.74 16.82 -26.99
C TRP A 685 31.31 17.91 -27.96
N ARG A 686 30.00 18.19 -28.04
CA ARG A 686 29.47 19.31 -28.85
C ARG A 686 30.07 20.64 -28.41
N ILE A 687 30.48 20.75 -27.14
CA ILE A 687 31.09 21.95 -26.57
C ILE A 687 32.61 21.95 -26.78
N ASP A 688 33.31 20.90 -26.31
CA ASP A 688 34.77 20.77 -26.44
C ASP A 688 35.17 19.29 -26.27
N SER A 689 36.13 18.82 -27.06
CA SER A 689 36.59 17.43 -27.02
C SER A 689 37.15 17.03 -25.65
N LYS A 690 37.75 17.95 -24.88
CA LYS A 690 38.27 17.64 -23.54
C LYS A 690 37.17 17.34 -22.53
N TYR A 691 36.00 17.99 -22.64
CA TYR A 691 34.86 17.73 -21.75
C TYR A 691 34.17 16.44 -22.15
N GLY A 692 34.06 16.20 -23.44
CA GLY A 692 33.63 14.92 -23.98
C GLY A 692 34.47 13.76 -23.43
N GLN A 693 35.79 13.81 -23.59
CA GLN A 693 36.73 12.80 -23.09
C GLN A 693 36.59 12.60 -21.57
N HIS A 694 36.42 13.69 -20.82
CA HIS A 694 36.21 13.64 -19.37
C HIS A 694 34.91 12.92 -19.00
N VAL A 695 33.78 13.29 -19.60
CA VAL A 695 32.47 12.68 -19.32
C VAL A 695 32.44 11.21 -19.72
N VAL A 696 32.92 10.85 -20.91
CA VAL A 696 33.00 9.44 -21.33
C VAL A 696 33.97 8.65 -20.46
N GLY A 697 35.07 9.26 -20.02
CA GLY A 697 35.99 8.66 -19.05
C GLY A 697 35.33 8.34 -17.70
N ARG A 698 34.45 9.21 -17.19
CA ARG A 698 33.70 9.00 -15.94
C ARG A 698 32.76 7.80 -16.02
N TYR A 699 31.97 7.71 -17.08
CA TYR A 699 31.11 6.56 -17.31
C TYR A 699 31.92 5.28 -17.59
N GLY A 700 33.02 5.42 -18.32
CA GLY A 700 34.00 4.36 -18.50
C GLY A 700 34.47 3.80 -17.17
N ALA A 701 34.83 4.66 -16.21
CA ALA A 701 35.25 4.26 -14.86
C ALA A 701 34.15 3.53 -14.07
N LEU A 702 32.89 3.97 -14.16
CA LEU A 702 31.76 3.26 -13.56
C LEU A 702 31.62 1.84 -14.15
N LEU A 703 31.51 1.71 -15.47
CA LEU A 703 31.43 0.40 -16.16
C LEU A 703 32.59 -0.50 -15.78
N SER A 704 33.76 0.10 -15.65
CA SER A 704 35.00 -0.50 -15.19
C SER A 704 34.93 -1.11 -13.78
N HIS A 705 34.26 -0.45 -12.84
CA HIS A 705 34.00 -0.99 -11.51
C HIS A 705 32.96 -2.11 -11.54
N LEU A 706 31.92 -2.02 -12.37
CA LEU A 706 30.91 -3.07 -12.51
C LEU A 706 31.52 -4.37 -13.09
N GLU A 707 32.39 -4.27 -14.10
CA GLU A 707 33.12 -5.42 -14.64
C GLU A 707 34.03 -6.06 -13.57
N LEU A 708 34.79 -5.24 -12.84
CA LEU A 708 35.69 -5.73 -11.81
C LEU A 708 34.91 -6.45 -10.69
N ALA A 709 33.71 -5.96 -10.37
CA ALA A 709 32.83 -6.61 -9.42
C ALA A 709 32.37 -7.99 -9.88
N GLU A 710 32.00 -8.17 -11.15
CA GLU A 710 31.69 -9.50 -11.73
C GLU A 710 32.89 -10.44 -11.60
N TYR A 711 34.09 -9.97 -11.96
CA TYR A 711 35.33 -10.75 -11.83
C TYR A 711 35.60 -11.16 -10.38
N ASN A 712 35.46 -10.24 -9.43
CA ASN A 712 35.74 -10.56 -8.03
C ASN A 712 34.72 -11.51 -7.43
N ALA A 713 33.44 -11.44 -7.83
CA ALA A 713 32.44 -12.41 -7.44
C ALA A 713 32.79 -13.82 -7.95
N ASP A 714 33.20 -13.95 -9.22
CA ASP A 714 33.71 -15.21 -9.80
C ASP A 714 34.91 -15.77 -9.01
N VAL A 715 35.85 -14.91 -8.62
CA VAL A 715 36.99 -15.30 -7.77
C VAL A 715 36.53 -15.80 -6.40
N ASN A 716 35.56 -15.12 -5.77
CA ASN A 716 35.05 -15.45 -4.44
C ASN A 716 34.30 -16.79 -4.40
N VAL A 717 33.62 -17.19 -5.48
CA VAL A 717 32.98 -18.52 -5.59
C VAL A 717 34.00 -19.66 -5.88
N GLY A 718 35.29 -19.33 -6.03
CA GLY A 718 36.35 -20.30 -6.35
C GLY A 718 36.42 -20.70 -7.83
N GLU A 719 35.73 -19.97 -8.71
CA GLU A 719 35.80 -20.18 -10.15
C GLU A 719 37.03 -19.44 -10.72
N VAL A 720 38.02 -20.18 -11.23
CA VAL A 720 39.12 -19.58 -11.99
C VAL A 720 38.64 -19.34 -13.42
N LYS A 721 37.96 -18.21 -13.62
CA LYS A 721 37.55 -17.74 -14.95
C LYS A 721 38.39 -16.53 -15.34
N ASP A 722 38.80 -16.46 -16.60
CA ASP A 722 39.46 -15.28 -17.13
C ASP A 722 38.53 -14.06 -17.05
N LYS A 723 39.10 -12.85 -16.88
CA LYS A 723 38.39 -11.55 -16.88
C LYS A 723 37.47 -11.32 -18.11
N SER A 724 37.54 -12.19 -19.11
CA SER A 724 36.73 -12.20 -20.33
C SER A 724 35.25 -12.56 -20.14
N HIS A 725 34.81 -13.03 -18.97
CA HIS A 725 33.42 -13.46 -18.71
C HIS A 725 32.53 -12.36 -18.10
N SER A 726 32.38 -11.20 -18.75
CA SER A 726 31.60 -10.08 -18.22
C SER A 726 30.42 -9.68 -19.12
N ASN A 727 29.22 -9.51 -18.53
CA ASN A 727 28.05 -9.00 -19.25
C ASN A 727 28.22 -7.52 -19.61
N VAL A 728 28.90 -6.76 -18.74
CA VAL A 728 29.27 -5.36 -18.98
C VAL A 728 30.12 -5.23 -20.24
N ARG A 729 31.06 -6.16 -20.46
CA ARG A 729 31.88 -6.20 -21.69
C ARG A 729 31.08 -6.53 -22.95
N GLY A 730 30.07 -7.39 -22.86
CA GLY A 730 29.17 -7.73 -23.97
C GLY A 730 28.36 -6.52 -24.43
N LEU A 731 27.80 -5.76 -23.48
CA LEU A 731 27.06 -4.53 -23.77
C LEU A 731 27.89 -3.48 -24.52
N ILE A 732 29.16 -3.29 -24.13
CA ILE A 732 30.08 -2.37 -24.81
C ILE A 732 30.43 -2.86 -26.22
N SER A 733 30.57 -4.18 -26.42
CA SER A 733 30.82 -4.76 -27.74
C SER A 733 29.63 -4.54 -28.69
N ASP A 734 28.39 -4.64 -28.20
CA ASP A 734 27.17 -4.38 -28.97
C ASP A 734 26.99 -2.89 -29.34
N LEU A 735 27.52 -1.96 -28.53
CA LEU A 735 27.56 -0.54 -28.85
C LEU A 735 28.26 -0.31 -30.21
N THR A 736 29.27 -1.12 -30.53
CA THR A 736 30.06 -0.99 -31.75
C THR A 736 29.50 -1.73 -32.97
N SER A 737 28.67 -2.75 -32.77
CA SER A 737 28.13 -3.60 -33.85
C SER A 737 26.81 -3.05 -34.45
N ALA A 738 26.11 -2.18 -33.72
CA ALA A 738 24.79 -1.67 -34.09
C ALA A 738 24.80 -0.44 -35.02
N ILE A 739 25.96 0.16 -35.29
CA ILE A 739 26.07 1.20 -36.31
C ILE A 739 26.24 0.53 -37.68
N PRO A 740 25.37 0.83 -38.67
CA PRO A 740 25.49 0.24 -39.99
C PRO A 740 26.85 0.55 -40.61
N ALA A 741 27.65 -0.51 -40.73
CA ALA A 741 28.92 -0.57 -41.43
C ALA A 741 28.73 -0.38 -42.94
N GLY A 742 28.66 0.86 -43.43
CA GLY A 742 28.51 1.07 -44.87
C GLY A 742 28.92 2.46 -45.36
N LYS A 743 29.95 2.51 -46.21
CA LYS A 743 30.10 3.60 -47.19
C LYS A 743 28.89 3.53 -48.13
N VAL A 744 27.90 4.41 -47.97
CA VAL A 744 26.80 4.55 -48.93
C VAL A 744 27.03 5.83 -49.76
N PRO A 745 27.11 5.73 -51.10
CA PRO A 745 27.25 6.90 -51.96
C PRO A 745 25.89 7.63 -52.11
N GLY A 746 25.80 8.86 -51.61
CA GLY A 746 24.85 9.89 -52.07
C GLY A 746 23.55 10.10 -51.28
N GLY A 747 23.28 11.38 -50.92
CA GLY A 747 21.93 11.91 -50.58
C GLY A 747 21.65 12.17 -49.09
N SER A 748 21.65 13.44 -48.68
CA SER A 748 21.75 13.93 -47.29
C SER A 748 20.47 13.99 -46.45
N GLN A 749 19.28 13.64 -46.93
CA GLN A 749 18.02 13.79 -46.16
C GLN A 749 17.28 12.49 -45.81
N ALA A 750 17.45 11.41 -46.59
CA ALA A 750 16.91 10.08 -46.24
C ALA A 750 17.82 9.28 -45.27
N LEU A 751 19.08 9.71 -45.16
CA LEU A 751 20.10 9.11 -44.28
C LEU A 751 19.83 9.38 -42.79
N GLN A 752 19.43 10.61 -42.47
CA GLN A 752 19.20 11.06 -41.08
C GLN A 752 18.02 10.32 -40.44
N ALA A 753 16.87 10.21 -41.12
CA ALA A 753 15.70 9.54 -40.56
C ALA A 753 15.89 8.03 -40.33
N THR A 754 16.70 7.36 -41.15
CA THR A 754 16.90 5.90 -41.07
C THR A 754 17.98 5.53 -40.07
N GLN A 755 19.03 6.35 -39.94
CA GLN A 755 20.07 6.20 -38.91
C GLN A 755 19.54 6.64 -37.55
N ASP A 756 18.86 7.79 -37.43
CA ASP A 756 18.25 8.23 -36.16
C ASP A 756 17.17 7.23 -35.69
N ALA A 757 16.43 6.58 -36.60
CA ALA A 757 15.51 5.49 -36.24
C ALA A 757 16.25 4.20 -35.83
N ALA A 758 17.38 3.86 -36.47
CA ALA A 758 18.21 2.71 -36.07
C ALA A 758 18.92 2.94 -34.72
N PHE A 759 19.38 4.16 -34.45
CA PHE A 759 19.97 4.58 -33.18
C PHE A 759 18.93 4.74 -32.06
N ASN A 760 17.75 5.30 -32.35
CA ASN A 760 16.63 5.31 -31.39
C ASN A 760 16.09 3.90 -31.13
N LYS A 761 16.11 3.03 -32.14
CA LYS A 761 15.78 1.61 -32.00
C LYS A 761 16.89 0.85 -31.24
N TRP A 762 18.16 1.24 -31.37
CA TRP A 762 19.29 0.73 -30.57
C TRP A 762 19.21 1.17 -29.09
N LEU A 763 18.79 2.41 -28.82
CA LEU A 763 18.44 2.88 -27.47
C LEU A 763 17.20 2.17 -26.91
N SER A 764 16.32 1.63 -27.77
CA SER A 764 15.05 0.99 -27.41
C SER A 764 15.01 -0.53 -27.55
N LEU A 765 16.10 -1.21 -27.95
CA LEU A 765 16.12 -2.66 -28.17
C LEU A 765 16.76 -3.40 -26.98
N ASP A 766 16.30 -4.63 -26.76
CA ASP A 766 16.76 -5.59 -25.75
C ASP A 766 18.25 -5.95 -25.89
N ASN A 767 19.15 -5.02 -25.56
CA ASN A 767 20.60 -5.26 -25.38
C ASN A 767 20.87 -6.40 -24.35
N ARG A 768 19.85 -6.68 -23.52
CA ARG A 768 19.80 -7.74 -22.50
C ARG A 768 19.91 -9.16 -23.07
N ALA A 769 19.35 -9.45 -24.25
CA ALA A 769 19.32 -10.81 -24.80
C ALA A 769 20.57 -11.15 -25.65
N GLN A 770 21.24 -10.13 -26.20
CA GLN A 770 22.35 -10.27 -27.15
C GLN A 770 23.73 -10.22 -26.47
N ALA A 771 23.91 -9.37 -25.45
CA ALA A 771 25.13 -9.37 -24.62
C ALA A 771 25.38 -10.71 -23.90
N VAL A 772 24.31 -11.48 -23.71
CA VAL A 772 24.31 -12.84 -23.17
C VAL A 772 24.85 -13.89 -24.15
N SER A 773 24.69 -13.66 -25.46
CA SER A 773 25.10 -14.56 -26.55
C SER A 773 26.62 -14.52 -26.80
N ASP A 774 27.25 -13.35 -26.67
CA ASP A 774 28.63 -13.10 -27.12
C ASP A 774 29.68 -13.30 -26.00
N ARG A 775 29.47 -14.35 -25.20
CA ARG A 775 30.18 -14.65 -23.95
C ARG A 775 31.67 -15.03 -24.08
N ASP A 776 32.22 -15.05 -25.29
CA ASP A 776 33.59 -15.50 -25.55
C ASP A 776 34.42 -14.48 -26.35
N ASN A 777 35.61 -14.20 -25.83
CA ASN A 777 36.78 -13.51 -26.43
C ASN A 777 36.95 -12.01 -26.14
N ALA A 778 37.73 -11.68 -25.10
CA ALA A 778 38.89 -10.76 -25.18
C ALA A 778 39.52 -10.48 -23.81
N VAL A 779 40.85 -10.32 -23.79
CA VAL A 779 41.70 -9.98 -22.63
C VAL A 779 41.82 -8.44 -22.43
N GLU A 780 41.08 -7.63 -23.19
CA GLU A 780 41.16 -6.17 -23.18
C GLU A 780 40.53 -5.49 -21.95
N THR A 781 41.06 -4.32 -21.58
CA THR A 781 40.47 -3.42 -20.56
C THR A 781 39.31 -2.62 -21.15
N ILE A 782 38.34 -2.16 -20.34
CA ILE A 782 37.28 -1.24 -20.79
C ILE A 782 37.85 0.02 -21.44
N ALA A 783 38.96 0.56 -20.92
CA ALA A 783 39.66 1.68 -21.54
C ALA A 783 40.06 1.38 -22.99
N ASN A 784 40.62 0.20 -23.27
CA ASN A 784 40.97 -0.20 -24.63
C ASN A 784 39.71 -0.43 -25.47
N LYS A 785 38.67 -1.09 -24.94
CA LYS A 785 37.42 -1.28 -25.69
C LYS A 785 36.72 0.03 -26.08
N LEU A 786 36.82 1.06 -25.25
CA LEU A 786 36.23 2.37 -25.52
C LEU A 786 37.03 3.18 -26.54
N THR A 787 38.35 2.96 -26.64
CA THR A 787 39.28 3.81 -27.39
C THR A 787 39.89 3.15 -28.63
N GLN A 788 39.88 1.82 -28.72
CA GLN A 788 40.41 1.09 -29.87
C GLN A 788 39.31 0.79 -30.91
N PRO A 789 39.62 0.87 -32.21
CA PRO A 789 38.70 0.45 -33.27
C PRO A 789 38.35 -1.03 -33.14
N THR A 790 37.13 -1.38 -33.52
CA THR A 790 36.67 -2.78 -33.52
C THR A 790 37.54 -3.70 -34.40
N PRO A 791 37.47 -5.04 -34.20
CA PRO A 791 38.13 -6.02 -35.08
C PRO A 791 37.76 -5.88 -36.57
N ASN A 792 36.62 -5.25 -36.88
CA ASN A 792 36.14 -4.98 -38.24
C ASN A 792 36.69 -3.66 -38.83
N GLY A 793 37.56 -2.94 -38.09
CA GLY A 793 38.26 -1.75 -38.56
C GLY A 793 37.40 -0.48 -38.63
N GLN A 794 36.24 -0.45 -37.97
CA GLN A 794 35.36 0.71 -37.94
C GLN A 794 35.23 1.21 -36.49
N TYR A 795 35.57 2.49 -36.31
CA TYR A 795 35.40 3.41 -35.16
C TYR A 795 35.27 2.81 -33.74
N SER A 796 36.02 3.38 -32.79
CA SER A 796 35.81 3.08 -31.36
C SER A 796 34.48 3.67 -30.84
N PRO A 797 33.94 3.18 -29.72
CA PRO A 797 32.84 3.83 -28.99
C PRO A 797 32.98 5.34 -28.81
N VAL A 798 34.19 5.79 -28.47
CA VAL A 798 34.49 7.22 -28.29
C VAL A 798 34.38 7.96 -29.62
N ASP A 799 34.95 7.41 -30.69
CA ASP A 799 34.86 8.02 -32.03
C ASP A 799 33.40 8.14 -32.48
N MET A 800 32.53 7.19 -32.10
CA MET A 800 31.11 7.25 -32.44
C MET A 800 30.38 8.41 -31.76
N ILE A 801 30.64 8.61 -30.46
CA ILE A 801 30.09 9.73 -29.68
C ILE A 801 30.59 11.07 -30.25
N GLU A 802 31.88 11.15 -30.57
CA GLU A 802 32.48 12.33 -31.19
C GLU A 802 31.85 12.64 -32.56
N ASN A 803 31.79 11.65 -33.46
CA ASN A 803 31.20 11.81 -34.79
C ASN A 803 29.72 12.25 -34.72
N GLU A 804 28.96 11.74 -33.75
CA GLU A 804 27.58 12.16 -33.54
C GLU A 804 27.49 13.62 -33.05
N ALA A 805 28.36 14.02 -32.13
CA ALA A 805 28.44 15.41 -31.70
C ALA A 805 28.79 16.35 -32.86
N GLU A 806 29.74 15.95 -33.73
CA GLU A 806 30.08 16.69 -34.95
C GLU A 806 28.89 16.78 -35.91
N ARG A 807 28.16 15.67 -36.12
CA ARG A 807 26.93 15.65 -36.93
C ARG A 807 25.88 16.62 -36.40
N GLN A 808 25.64 16.62 -35.09
CA GLN A 808 24.69 17.54 -34.47
C GLN A 808 25.16 18.99 -34.54
N ASN A 809 26.46 19.25 -34.37
CA ASN A 809 27.02 20.59 -34.54
C ASN A 809 26.87 21.10 -35.98
N ASN A 810 27.07 20.24 -36.98
CA ASN A 810 26.84 20.58 -38.39
C ASN A 810 25.35 20.83 -38.69
N THR A 811 24.43 20.21 -37.96
CA THR A 811 22.98 20.31 -38.19
C THR A 811 22.34 21.47 -37.42
N TYR A 812 22.70 21.65 -36.16
CA TYR A 812 22.05 22.55 -35.20
C TYR A 812 22.95 23.71 -34.75
N GLY A 813 24.21 23.74 -35.20
CA GLY A 813 25.24 24.63 -34.70
C GLY A 813 25.89 24.11 -33.41
N ALA A 814 27.14 24.53 -33.20
CA ALA A 814 27.86 24.27 -31.95
C ALA A 814 27.23 25.08 -30.80
N PRO A 815 26.87 24.44 -29.68
CA PRO A 815 26.35 25.14 -28.51
C PRO A 815 27.42 26.05 -27.92
N GLN A 816 27.03 27.28 -27.55
CA GLN A 816 27.92 28.13 -26.76
C GLN A 816 27.91 27.65 -25.31
N MET A 817 29.08 27.32 -24.77
CA MET A 817 29.21 27.00 -23.34
C MET A 817 28.83 28.22 -22.51
N ARG A 818 27.76 28.11 -21.71
CA ARG A 818 27.46 29.09 -20.66
C ARG A 818 28.16 28.68 -19.38
N ILE A 819 29.31 29.31 -19.12
CA ILE A 819 30.02 29.13 -17.84
C ILE A 819 29.28 29.93 -16.77
N ARG A 820 28.93 29.28 -15.66
CA ARG A 820 28.29 29.95 -14.53
C ARG A 820 29.34 30.68 -13.70
N THR A 821 29.14 32.00 -13.53
CA THR A 821 29.97 32.84 -12.67
C THR A 821 29.66 32.59 -11.20
N ASN A 822 30.58 32.97 -10.31
CA ASN A 822 30.32 32.91 -8.86
C ASN A 822 29.07 33.72 -8.46
N ASN A 823 28.81 34.87 -9.10
CA ASN A 823 27.63 35.69 -8.82
C ASN A 823 26.35 34.91 -9.19
N GLU A 824 26.33 34.29 -10.37
CA GLU A 824 25.19 33.51 -10.83
C GLU A 824 24.92 32.30 -9.93
N LEU A 825 25.96 31.64 -9.42
CA LEU A 825 25.84 30.54 -8.47
C LEU A 825 25.27 31.03 -7.13
N ARG A 826 25.80 32.13 -6.58
CA ARG A 826 25.30 32.73 -5.34
C ARG A 826 23.82 33.06 -5.41
N ASP A 827 23.36 33.57 -6.55
CA ASP A 827 21.97 34.02 -6.72
C ASP A 827 20.99 32.86 -7.01
N GLN A 828 21.47 31.70 -7.46
CA GLN A 828 20.63 30.56 -7.86
C GLN A 828 20.66 29.36 -6.90
N LEU A 829 21.68 29.24 -6.04
CA LEU A 829 21.77 28.15 -5.08
C LEU A 829 20.76 28.32 -3.93
N PRO A 830 20.26 27.20 -3.35
CA PRO A 830 19.56 27.23 -2.08
C PRO A 830 20.39 27.92 -0.99
N LYS A 831 19.71 28.52 0.00
CA LYS A 831 20.39 29.29 1.06
C LYS A 831 21.33 28.41 1.89
N GLU A 832 20.93 27.17 2.10
CA GLU A 832 21.63 26.14 2.88
C GLU A 832 22.92 25.64 2.19
N GLU A 833 23.03 25.84 0.87
CA GLU A 833 24.15 25.44 0.03
C GLU A 833 25.02 26.63 -0.43
N GLY A 834 24.65 27.85 -0.04
CA GLY A 834 25.25 29.08 -0.53
C GLY A 834 26.70 29.28 -0.06
N PHE A 835 27.66 28.67 -0.75
CA PHE A 835 29.08 28.72 -0.39
C PHE A 835 29.84 29.98 -0.85
N ILE A 836 29.15 30.95 -1.46
CA ILE A 836 29.75 32.17 -2.03
C ILE A 836 29.33 33.39 -1.20
N ASP A 837 30.29 34.23 -0.81
CA ASP A 837 30.06 35.43 -0.01
C ASP A 837 29.65 36.67 -0.85
N GLU A 838 29.43 37.79 -0.15
CA GLU A 838 29.03 39.07 -0.75
C GLU A 838 30.08 39.63 -1.72
N THR A 839 31.35 39.23 -1.55
CA THR A 839 32.48 39.64 -2.41
C THR A 839 32.70 38.71 -3.60
N ASN A 840 31.79 37.76 -3.83
CA ASN A 840 31.83 36.75 -4.89
C ASN A 840 33.01 35.76 -4.76
N THR A 841 33.50 35.56 -3.53
CA THR A 841 34.51 34.57 -3.22
C THR A 841 33.93 33.39 -2.45
N PRO A 842 34.48 32.16 -2.60
CA PRO A 842 34.10 31.05 -1.74
C PRO A 842 34.35 31.38 -0.27
N LYS A 843 33.37 31.07 0.58
CA LYS A 843 33.46 31.22 2.04
C LYS A 843 34.64 30.43 2.59
N LYS A 844 35.27 30.94 3.66
CA LYS A 844 36.37 30.25 4.37
C LYS A 844 35.86 29.25 5.41
N ASP A 845 34.76 29.59 6.06
CA ASP A 845 34.06 28.75 7.03
C ASP A 845 32.74 28.33 6.41
N THR A 846 32.61 27.04 6.08
CA THR A 846 31.43 26.47 5.43
C THR A 846 30.78 25.42 6.31
N THR A 847 29.45 25.32 6.24
CA THR A 847 28.73 24.14 6.73
C THR A 847 29.09 22.90 5.89
N PRO A 848 28.79 21.67 6.35
CA PRO A 848 28.98 20.47 5.53
C PRO A 848 28.30 20.56 4.17
N ASN A 849 27.06 21.07 4.10
CA ASN A 849 26.30 21.17 2.84
C ASN A 849 26.87 22.25 1.90
N GLU A 850 27.30 23.39 2.43
CA GLU A 850 28.02 24.41 1.64
C GLU A 850 29.33 23.84 1.07
N GLN A 851 30.03 23.00 1.83
CA GLN A 851 31.25 22.35 1.38
C GLN A 851 30.96 21.32 0.27
N GLU A 852 29.90 20.53 0.39
CA GLU A 852 29.46 19.60 -0.66
C GLU A 852 29.13 20.35 -1.97
N ALA A 853 28.34 21.43 -1.89
CA ALA A 853 28.02 22.28 -3.04
C ALA A 853 29.28 22.92 -3.66
N TYR A 854 30.24 23.35 -2.84
CA TYR A 854 31.52 23.87 -3.33
C TYR A 854 32.34 22.81 -4.08
N GLN A 855 32.50 21.60 -3.53
CA GLN A 855 33.24 20.53 -4.19
C GLN A 855 32.54 20.09 -5.48
N PHE A 856 31.21 19.97 -5.47
CA PHE A 856 30.42 19.67 -6.65
C PHE A 856 30.65 20.70 -7.76
N ALA A 857 30.58 22.00 -7.42
CA ALA A 857 30.82 23.08 -8.37
C ALA A 857 32.26 23.04 -8.91
N LYS A 858 33.24 22.78 -8.05
CA LYS A 858 34.67 22.66 -8.41
C LYS A 858 34.95 21.49 -9.37
N HIS A 859 34.16 20.42 -9.33
CA HIS A 859 34.31 19.25 -10.20
C HIS A 859 33.41 19.27 -11.46
N SER A 860 32.64 20.34 -11.64
CA SER A 860 31.67 20.52 -12.73
C SER A 860 32.20 21.39 -13.86
N TYR A 861 32.36 20.84 -15.07
CA TYR A 861 33.03 21.51 -16.20
C TYR A 861 32.37 22.81 -16.71
N TRP A 862 31.16 23.13 -16.23
CA TRP A 862 30.39 24.33 -16.59
C TRP A 862 30.55 25.49 -15.60
N THR A 863 31.40 25.37 -14.57
CA THR A 863 31.68 26.46 -13.61
C THR A 863 33.06 27.08 -13.87
N GLU A 864 33.23 28.37 -13.54
CA GLU A 864 34.54 29.05 -13.64
C GLU A 864 35.60 28.40 -12.74
N SER A 865 35.18 27.88 -11.58
CA SER A 865 36.06 27.23 -10.61
C SER A 865 36.63 25.89 -11.11
N ALA A 866 35.89 25.16 -11.95
CA ALA A 866 36.30 23.86 -12.46
C ALA A 866 37.27 23.91 -13.65
N GLN A 867 37.26 24.99 -14.44
CA GLN A 867 38.14 25.11 -15.62
C GLN A 867 39.63 25.02 -15.30
N LYS A 868 40.02 25.29 -14.05
CA LYS A 868 41.40 25.14 -13.56
C LYS A 868 41.76 23.70 -13.15
N HIS A 869 40.76 22.85 -12.96
CA HIS A 869 40.91 21.50 -12.38
C HIS A 869 40.75 20.37 -13.41
N ILE A 870 40.12 20.64 -14.56
CA ILE A 870 40.06 19.69 -15.68
C ILE A 870 41.27 19.92 -16.60
N SER A 871 42.15 18.93 -16.69
CA SER A 871 43.38 19.06 -17.48
C SER A 871 43.08 19.18 -18.98
N ASN A 872 43.82 20.05 -19.67
CA ASN A 872 43.76 20.20 -21.13
C ASN A 872 44.33 18.98 -21.90
N VAL A 873 44.90 17.99 -21.19
CA VAL A 873 45.50 16.77 -21.77
C VAL A 873 44.77 15.51 -21.24
N THR A 874 43.49 15.63 -20.87
CA THR A 874 42.69 14.53 -20.35
C THR A 874 42.22 13.63 -21.49
N ASN A 875 42.55 12.35 -21.46
CA ASN A 875 41.97 11.33 -22.34
C ASN A 875 41.19 10.30 -21.52
N VAL A 876 40.24 9.59 -22.16
CA VAL A 876 39.37 8.58 -21.54
C VAL A 876 40.18 7.54 -20.76
N GLU A 877 41.28 7.03 -21.34
CA GLU A 877 42.14 6.03 -20.69
C GLU A 877 42.73 6.52 -19.37
N LYS A 878 43.20 7.77 -19.32
CA LYS A 878 43.75 8.36 -18.10
C LYS A 878 42.69 8.53 -17.02
N VAL A 879 41.49 9.01 -17.37
CA VAL A 879 40.39 9.19 -16.39
C VAL A 879 40.01 7.85 -15.76
N ILE A 880 39.87 6.82 -16.60
CA ILE A 880 39.58 5.46 -16.15
C ILE A 880 40.71 4.95 -15.25
N LYS A 881 41.97 5.10 -15.68
CA LYS A 881 43.13 4.64 -14.92
C LYS A 881 43.29 5.34 -13.58
N ASP A 882 43.11 6.67 -13.53
CA ASP A 882 43.22 7.45 -12.30
C ASP A 882 42.15 7.03 -11.26
N ALA A 883 40.95 6.63 -11.71
CA ALA A 883 39.92 6.04 -10.85
C ALA A 883 40.28 4.62 -10.36
N TYR A 884 41.01 3.85 -11.17
CA TYR A 884 41.44 2.49 -10.83
C TYR A 884 42.67 2.42 -9.91
N ASP A 885 43.68 3.26 -10.12
CA ASP A 885 44.93 3.21 -9.36
C ASP A 885 44.73 3.61 -7.88
N GLY A 886 43.62 4.28 -7.56
CA GLY A 886 43.20 4.59 -6.18
C GLY A 886 42.47 3.47 -5.44
N THR A 887 41.88 2.50 -6.15
CA THR A 887 40.87 1.54 -5.63
C THR A 887 41.38 0.11 -5.45
N LEU A 888 42.63 -0.20 -5.82
CA LEU A 888 43.34 -1.45 -5.52
C LEU A 888 43.76 -1.56 -4.04
N ARG A 889 42.84 -1.27 -3.11
CA ARG A 889 43.05 -1.55 -1.69
C ARG A 889 42.42 -2.90 -1.38
N ASP A 890 43.24 -3.95 -1.46
CA ASP A 890 42.98 -5.13 -0.63
C ASP A 890 42.79 -4.63 0.79
N SER A 891 41.60 -4.86 1.36
CA SER A 891 41.29 -4.48 2.73
C SER A 891 42.43 -4.94 3.64
N LYS A 892 43.16 -4.01 4.23
CA LYS A 892 43.94 -4.32 5.42
C LYS A 892 43.02 -4.62 6.58
#